data_AF-A0A560BM76-F1
#
_entry.id   AF-A0A560BM76-F1
#
_cell.length_a   1.000
_cell.length_b   1.000
_cell.length_c   1.000
_cell.angle_alpha   90.00
_cell.angle_beta   90.00
_cell.angle_gamma   90.00
#
_symmetry.space_group_name_H-M   'P 1'
#
loop_
_entity.id
_entity.type
_entity.pdbx_description
1 polymer ?
#
loop_
_entity_poly.entity_id
_entity_poly.type
_entity_poly.pdbx_seq_one_letter_code
_entity_poly.pdbx_strand_id
1 'polypeptide(L)'
;MAIAEWPTKSGPADYALFLGTHCVAIVEAKRRNKNVSSHIDQAERYSRGFKFVPGADAIGGPWGEYRVPFVFSANGRPFLKQLRTESGIWFRDARKDTNLRRPLVDWPTPEGLKAELELDRQAAQEALKDQPFEFGFPLRPYQRRAIEAVEAGLAADKREMLVAMATGTGKTKLAIGMLYRLLSAKRFRRVCFVVDRSALGEQTAGEFRNTRVVTARAFADIFGLKELGDIAPDPETKVHICTIQSLVRRVLLAKEPKDVPPIDQYDLIVVDECHRGYLLDREMSDGELEFRSQEDYISKYRRVLEHFDAVKIGLTATPALHTVDIFGCPVFTYSYREAVVDGYLIDHEPPIRIETALSRAGIVFAKGEQIEMLDTATGLIELAQAPDELRFEVEEFNKKVITVPFVKTVAEELVKHIDPSLPGKTLIFAVSNPHADIVVDEIKAALQAEYGEIEDGAVRKIMGGVDKVSELIRCYRNDAMPKIAVTVDLLTTGIDVPKITNLVFLRRVNSRILYEQMLGRATRQCLEIGKETFRIFDAVDLYPHLQNLTQMRPVVVDPKVSLEQLFDELTKVEKVEHQRAILDQITVKLRRRLGRIPDEARKQYEAIAGETPEATLERARHADPVDIARWAKGRPGVGKILDWNPEGKGGEFIPISHTPGGNVTVTRGYGTASKPEDFLQNFTAYVRDNANQIAALTLVVQRPRELTRAELRALRLELDKFGYSEANLRRAWQDTKNEDIAASVIGFVRQAALGDSLVPYDERVKAAMKRIGASRPWTDVQRKWLKRIEEQVIREVVVDRAAIDEEPFKADGGFPRLNKIFGGQLELILSDINDELWKRVA
;
A
#
# COMPACT_ATOMS: atom_id res chain seq x y z
N MET A 1 -38.20 -25.48 -14.92
CA MET A 1 -39.08 -25.55 -16.11
C MET A 1 -39.57 -24.15 -16.44
N ALA A 2 -39.62 -23.76 -17.72
CA ALA A 2 -40.19 -22.48 -18.15
C ALA A 2 -41.54 -22.74 -18.82
N ILE A 3 -42.60 -22.09 -18.35
CA ILE A 3 -43.95 -22.22 -18.90
C ILE A 3 -44.33 -20.90 -19.57
N ALA A 4 -44.70 -20.96 -20.84
CA ALA A 4 -45.08 -19.79 -21.61
C ALA A 4 -46.53 -19.35 -21.32
N GLU A 5 -46.82 -18.07 -21.52
CA GLU A 5 -48.16 -17.47 -21.44
C GLU A 5 -48.90 -17.74 -20.11
N TRP A 6 -48.20 -17.61 -18.98
CA TRP A 6 -48.76 -17.94 -17.68
C TRP A 6 -49.80 -16.91 -17.22
N PRO A 7 -51.01 -17.31 -16.79
CA PRO A 7 -52.09 -16.37 -16.48
C PRO A 7 -51.78 -15.52 -15.23
N THR A 8 -51.94 -14.19 -15.36
CA THR A 8 -51.91 -13.24 -14.23
C THR A 8 -53.18 -12.38 -14.20
N LYS A 9 -53.33 -11.50 -13.20
CA LYS A 9 -54.44 -10.53 -13.13
C LYS A 9 -54.39 -9.47 -14.23
N SER A 10 -53.22 -9.17 -14.78
CA SER A 10 -53.01 -8.08 -15.75
C SER A 10 -52.67 -8.57 -17.18
N GLY A 11 -53.05 -9.81 -17.51
CA GLY A 11 -52.68 -10.49 -18.75
C GLY A 11 -51.72 -11.66 -18.53
N PRO A 12 -51.48 -12.52 -19.53
CA PRO A 12 -50.50 -13.59 -19.40
C PRO A 12 -49.07 -13.03 -19.34
N ALA A 13 -48.23 -13.59 -18.49
CA ALA A 13 -46.79 -13.36 -18.50
C ALA A 13 -46.13 -14.19 -19.62
N ASP A 14 -45.13 -13.64 -20.30
CA ASP A 14 -44.50 -14.34 -21.43
C ASP A 14 -43.90 -15.67 -20.99
N TYR A 15 -43.16 -15.69 -19.88
CA TYR A 15 -42.72 -16.92 -19.22
C TYR A 15 -42.76 -16.85 -17.71
N ALA A 16 -43.12 -17.97 -17.08
CA ALA A 16 -42.96 -18.22 -15.65
C ALA A 16 -41.96 -19.36 -15.43
N LEU A 17 -40.98 -19.15 -14.56
CA LEU A 17 -39.92 -20.11 -14.24
C LEU A 17 -40.26 -20.87 -12.96
N PHE A 18 -40.13 -22.19 -13.01
CA PHE A 18 -40.50 -23.11 -11.93
C PHE A 18 -39.35 -24.00 -11.48
N LEU A 19 -39.25 -24.21 -10.17
CA LEU A 19 -38.48 -25.27 -9.51
C LEU A 19 -39.46 -26.32 -8.95
N GLY A 20 -39.61 -27.45 -9.65
CA GLY A 20 -40.70 -28.38 -9.38
C GLY A 20 -42.05 -27.69 -9.62
N THR A 21 -42.92 -27.66 -8.61
CA THR A 21 -44.22 -26.97 -8.64
C THR A 21 -44.15 -25.50 -8.21
N HIS A 22 -42.99 -25.03 -7.75
CA HIS A 22 -42.84 -23.69 -7.18
C HIS A 22 -42.45 -22.66 -8.23
N CYS A 23 -43.27 -21.61 -8.41
CA CYS A 23 -42.90 -20.50 -9.30
C CYS A 23 -41.90 -19.57 -8.61
N VAL A 24 -40.72 -19.41 -9.22
CA VAL A 24 -39.61 -18.62 -8.66
C VAL A 24 -39.36 -17.32 -9.40
N ALA A 25 -39.70 -17.25 -10.68
CA ALA A 25 -39.46 -16.04 -11.45
C ALA A 25 -40.47 -15.81 -12.58
N ILE A 26 -40.61 -14.54 -12.96
CA ILE A 26 -41.38 -14.10 -14.13
C ILE A 26 -40.46 -13.43 -15.14
N VAL A 27 -40.67 -13.70 -16.42
CA VAL A 27 -39.92 -13.11 -17.53
C VAL A 27 -40.85 -12.34 -18.45
N GLU A 28 -40.48 -11.10 -18.77
CA GLU A 28 -41.05 -10.33 -19.88
C GLU A 28 -40.06 -10.35 -21.06
N ALA A 29 -40.50 -10.92 -22.18
CA ALA A 29 -39.74 -10.99 -23.42
C ALA A 29 -40.06 -9.79 -24.32
N LYS A 30 -39.03 -9.21 -24.93
CA LYS A 30 -39.18 -8.12 -25.90
C LYS A 30 -38.58 -8.49 -27.24
N ARG A 31 -39.09 -7.84 -28.29
CA ARG A 31 -38.49 -7.92 -29.62
C ARG A 31 -37.02 -7.50 -29.53
N ARG A 32 -36.17 -8.16 -30.31
CA ARG A 32 -34.72 -7.94 -30.30
C ARG A 32 -34.32 -6.48 -30.45
N ASN A 33 -35.10 -5.63 -31.12
CA ASN A 33 -34.80 -4.21 -31.32
C ASN A 33 -35.33 -3.25 -30.25
N LYS A 34 -35.94 -3.74 -29.16
CA LYS A 34 -36.52 -2.91 -28.10
C LYS A 34 -35.59 -2.84 -26.89
N ASN A 35 -35.61 -1.69 -26.23
CA ASN A 35 -34.99 -1.50 -24.92
C ASN A 35 -35.61 -2.47 -23.91
N VAL A 36 -34.80 -3.06 -23.05
CA VAL A 36 -35.20 -4.13 -22.14
C VAL A 36 -35.26 -3.65 -20.68
N SER A 37 -34.44 -2.68 -20.30
CA SER A 37 -34.32 -2.19 -18.91
C SER A 37 -35.62 -1.66 -18.30
N SER A 38 -36.43 -0.94 -19.08
CA SER A 38 -37.70 -0.34 -18.64
C SER A 38 -38.85 -1.35 -18.56
N HIS A 39 -38.68 -2.56 -19.12
CA HIS A 39 -39.76 -3.55 -19.19
C HIS A 39 -39.78 -4.49 -17.99
N ILE A 40 -38.82 -4.36 -17.08
CA ILE A 40 -38.89 -5.04 -15.79
C ILE A 40 -40.11 -4.59 -14.98
N ASP A 41 -40.58 -3.35 -15.14
CA ASP A 41 -41.80 -2.83 -14.50
C ASP A 41 -43.06 -3.61 -14.95
N GLN A 42 -43.04 -4.17 -16.16
CA GLN A 42 -44.09 -5.04 -16.66
C GLN A 42 -44.02 -6.43 -16.03
N ALA A 43 -42.81 -7.01 -15.92
CA ALA A 43 -42.60 -8.27 -15.20
C ALA A 43 -42.96 -8.15 -13.70
N GLU A 44 -42.71 -7.00 -13.08
CA GLU A 44 -43.13 -6.66 -11.72
C GLU A 44 -44.65 -6.68 -11.57
N ARG A 45 -45.38 -6.09 -12.52
CA ARG A 45 -46.84 -6.12 -12.54
C ARG A 45 -47.38 -7.54 -12.59
N TYR A 46 -46.77 -8.41 -13.40
CA TYR A 46 -47.12 -9.82 -13.46
C TYR A 46 -46.85 -10.56 -12.16
N SER A 47 -45.72 -10.29 -11.49
CA SER A 47 -45.44 -10.87 -10.18
C SER A 47 -46.50 -10.48 -9.14
N ARG A 48 -46.92 -9.21 -9.07
CA ARG A 48 -48.00 -8.77 -8.16
C ARG A 48 -49.35 -9.41 -8.52
N GLY A 49 -49.60 -9.58 -9.81
CA GLY A 49 -50.80 -10.17 -10.36
C GLY A 49 -50.81 -11.71 -10.44
N PHE A 50 -49.77 -12.39 -9.96
CA PHE A 50 -49.59 -13.83 -10.21
C PHE A 50 -50.74 -14.67 -9.66
N LYS A 51 -51.24 -15.59 -10.49
CA LYS A 51 -52.31 -16.54 -10.12
C LYS A 51 -51.72 -17.94 -9.97
N PHE A 52 -51.84 -18.49 -8.77
CA PHE A 52 -51.56 -19.89 -8.49
C PHE A 52 -52.73 -20.73 -9.01
N VAL A 53 -52.45 -21.64 -9.94
CA VAL A 53 -53.39 -22.64 -10.47
C VAL A 53 -53.04 -24.00 -9.85
N PRO A 54 -53.93 -25.01 -9.86
CA PRO A 54 -53.62 -26.33 -9.32
C PRO A 54 -52.30 -26.88 -9.89
N GLY A 55 -51.37 -27.26 -9.01
CA GLY A 55 -50.02 -27.71 -9.38
C GLY A 55 -48.94 -26.60 -9.43
N ALA A 56 -49.31 -25.34 -9.16
CA ALA A 56 -48.38 -24.23 -8.96
C ALA A 56 -48.45 -23.75 -7.51
N ASP A 57 -47.44 -24.11 -6.72
CA ASP A 57 -47.37 -23.81 -5.30
C ASP A 57 -46.61 -22.49 -5.05
N ALA A 58 -46.98 -21.80 -3.97
CA ALA A 58 -46.23 -20.63 -3.49
C ALA A 58 -44.94 -21.08 -2.81
N ILE A 59 -43.80 -20.46 -3.16
CA ILE A 59 -42.49 -20.77 -2.56
C ILE A 59 -42.17 -19.96 -1.29
N GLY A 60 -43.12 -19.12 -0.87
CA GLY A 60 -42.95 -18.11 0.17
C GLY A 60 -43.65 -16.81 -0.22
N GLY A 61 -43.55 -15.80 0.66
CA GLY A 61 -44.16 -14.49 0.46
C GLY A 61 -45.64 -14.42 0.90
N PRO A 62 -46.38 -13.37 0.49
CA PRO A 62 -45.94 -12.30 -0.41
C PRO A 62 -44.84 -11.42 0.22
N TRP A 63 -43.94 -10.90 -0.63
CA TRP A 63 -42.94 -9.91 -0.22
C TRP A 63 -43.48 -8.53 -0.58
N GLY A 64 -44.19 -7.90 0.37
CA GLY A 64 -44.99 -6.72 0.09
C GLY A 64 -46.13 -7.05 -0.88
N GLU A 65 -46.16 -6.42 -2.05
CA GLU A 65 -47.17 -6.68 -3.09
C GLU A 65 -46.80 -7.83 -4.03
N TYR A 66 -45.55 -8.31 -4.00
CA TYR A 66 -45.02 -9.28 -4.96
C TYR A 66 -45.28 -10.72 -4.51
N ARG A 67 -45.87 -11.53 -5.40
CA ARG A 67 -46.15 -12.96 -5.14
C ARG A 67 -45.06 -13.88 -5.66
N VAL A 68 -44.25 -13.41 -6.61
CA VAL A 68 -43.12 -14.14 -7.18
C VAL A 68 -41.85 -13.29 -6.96
N PRO A 69 -40.77 -13.86 -6.41
CA PRO A 69 -39.66 -13.07 -5.90
C PRO A 69 -38.77 -12.49 -7.01
N PHE A 70 -38.53 -13.23 -8.09
CA PHE A 70 -37.62 -12.80 -9.14
C PHE A 70 -38.35 -12.32 -10.38
N VAL A 71 -37.88 -11.22 -10.95
CA VAL A 71 -38.44 -10.66 -12.19
C VAL A 71 -37.34 -10.38 -13.18
N PHE A 72 -37.60 -10.74 -14.44
CA PHE A 72 -36.67 -10.62 -15.55
C PHE A 72 -37.30 -9.88 -16.71
N SER A 73 -36.46 -9.16 -17.46
CA SER A 73 -36.79 -8.74 -18.82
C SER A 73 -35.64 -9.06 -19.77
N ALA A 74 -35.95 -9.60 -20.94
CA ALA A 74 -34.94 -10.02 -21.92
C ALA A 74 -35.41 -9.73 -23.36
N ASN A 75 -34.48 -9.46 -24.26
CA ASN A 75 -34.77 -9.26 -25.69
C ASN A 75 -33.96 -10.17 -26.64
N GLY A 76 -33.24 -11.15 -26.08
CA GLY A 76 -32.42 -12.09 -26.83
C GLY A 76 -31.14 -11.49 -27.44
N ARG A 77 -30.78 -10.23 -27.10
CA ARG A 77 -29.45 -9.69 -27.44
C ARG A 77 -28.43 -10.09 -26.38
N PRO A 78 -27.20 -10.52 -26.76
CA PRO A 78 -26.09 -10.61 -25.83
C PRO A 78 -25.87 -9.27 -25.12
N PHE A 79 -25.47 -9.31 -23.85
CA PHE A 79 -25.20 -8.09 -23.09
C PHE A 79 -24.00 -7.33 -23.67
N LEU A 80 -24.20 -6.05 -23.98
CA LEU A 80 -23.17 -5.13 -24.43
C LEU A 80 -23.15 -3.93 -23.49
N LYS A 81 -22.01 -3.71 -22.81
CA LYS A 81 -21.89 -2.66 -21.79
C LYS A 81 -22.16 -1.25 -22.36
N GLN A 82 -21.77 -0.99 -23.61
CA GLN A 82 -22.06 0.29 -24.29
C GLN A 82 -23.57 0.52 -24.50
N LEU A 83 -24.35 -0.56 -24.55
CA LEU A 83 -25.80 -0.56 -24.75
C LEU A 83 -26.50 -1.19 -23.52
N ARG A 84 -26.02 -0.86 -22.32
CA ARG A 84 -26.44 -1.48 -21.04
C ARG A 84 -27.95 -1.55 -20.86
N THR A 85 -28.67 -0.51 -21.26
CA THR A 85 -30.14 -0.42 -21.13
C THR A 85 -30.89 -1.17 -22.24
N GLU A 86 -30.25 -1.40 -23.39
CA GLU A 86 -30.87 -1.99 -24.58
C GLU A 86 -30.54 -3.47 -24.81
N SER A 87 -29.63 -4.06 -24.03
CA SER A 87 -29.11 -5.40 -24.28
C SER A 87 -29.00 -6.23 -23.00
N GLY A 88 -28.91 -7.55 -23.16
CA GLY A 88 -28.79 -8.50 -22.06
C GLY A 88 -30.11 -8.85 -21.38
N ILE A 89 -29.98 -9.42 -20.18
CA ILE A 89 -31.09 -9.88 -19.34
C ILE A 89 -31.13 -8.97 -18.12
N TRP A 90 -32.20 -8.21 -17.93
CA TRP A 90 -32.39 -7.41 -16.73
C TRP A 90 -33.06 -8.24 -15.65
N PHE A 91 -32.54 -8.16 -14.44
CA PHE A 91 -32.97 -8.92 -13.28
C PHE A 91 -33.23 -7.99 -12.09
N ARG A 92 -34.27 -8.28 -11.31
CA ARG A 92 -34.51 -7.70 -9.99
C ARG A 92 -35.02 -8.77 -9.04
N ASP A 93 -34.49 -8.74 -7.83
CA ASP A 93 -35.01 -9.48 -6.69
C ASP A 93 -36.02 -8.63 -5.95
N ALA A 94 -37.31 -8.89 -6.12
CA ALA A 94 -38.41 -8.11 -5.55
C ALA A 94 -38.70 -8.43 -4.08
N ARG A 95 -37.90 -9.28 -3.41
CA ARG A 95 -38.11 -9.60 -1.99
C ARG A 95 -37.86 -8.41 -1.04
N LYS A 96 -37.07 -7.42 -1.49
CA LYS A 96 -36.83 -6.15 -0.79
C LYS A 96 -36.96 -4.99 -1.78
N ASP A 97 -37.61 -3.92 -1.36
CA ASP A 97 -37.82 -2.76 -2.23
C ASP A 97 -36.50 -2.07 -2.62
N THR A 98 -35.50 -2.09 -1.72
CA THR A 98 -34.16 -1.51 -1.93
C THR A 98 -33.30 -2.31 -2.91
N ASN A 99 -33.69 -3.53 -3.29
CA ASN A 99 -32.99 -4.29 -4.31
C ASN A 99 -33.16 -3.64 -5.68
N LEU A 100 -32.07 -3.07 -6.19
CA LEU A 100 -32.04 -2.42 -7.49
C LEU A 100 -32.02 -3.46 -8.64
N ARG A 101 -32.69 -3.11 -9.73
CA ARG A 101 -32.63 -3.84 -11.02
C ARG A 101 -31.22 -3.74 -11.61
N ARG A 102 -30.73 -4.84 -12.21
CA ARG A 102 -29.39 -4.90 -12.81
C ARG A 102 -29.36 -5.77 -14.08
N PRO A 103 -28.46 -5.50 -15.03
CA PRO A 103 -28.23 -6.40 -16.16
C PRO A 103 -27.39 -7.61 -15.77
N LEU A 104 -27.64 -8.73 -16.43
CA LEU A 104 -26.89 -9.99 -16.38
C LEU A 104 -26.35 -10.31 -17.77
N VAL A 105 -25.16 -10.93 -17.79
CA VAL A 105 -24.49 -11.35 -19.04
C VAL A 105 -25.18 -12.57 -19.65
N ASP A 106 -25.71 -13.47 -18.81
CA ASP A 106 -26.43 -14.68 -19.21
C ASP A 106 -27.56 -15.01 -18.19
N TRP A 107 -28.30 -16.09 -18.43
CA TRP A 107 -29.35 -16.57 -17.52
C TRP A 107 -28.77 -17.23 -16.27
N PRO A 108 -29.34 -16.98 -15.08
CA PRO A 108 -29.08 -17.81 -13.91
C PRO A 108 -29.52 -19.26 -14.13
N THR A 109 -28.79 -20.19 -13.56
CA THR A 109 -29.14 -21.62 -13.53
C THR A 109 -30.31 -21.87 -12.58
N PRO A 110 -31.09 -22.96 -12.78
CA PRO A 110 -32.12 -23.36 -11.82
C PRO A 110 -31.58 -23.51 -10.39
N GLU A 111 -30.39 -24.09 -10.25
CA GLU A 111 -29.72 -24.31 -8.97
C GLU A 111 -29.27 -22.98 -8.34
N GLY A 112 -28.82 -22.01 -9.13
CA GLY A 112 -28.46 -20.69 -8.60
C GLY A 112 -29.68 -19.86 -8.20
N LEU A 113 -30.80 -19.92 -8.93
CA LEU A 113 -32.06 -19.31 -8.48
C LEU A 113 -32.55 -19.94 -7.17
N LYS A 114 -32.43 -21.27 -7.03
CA LYS A 114 -32.74 -21.95 -5.77
C LYS A 114 -31.86 -21.45 -4.63
N ALA A 115 -30.54 -21.37 -4.85
CA ALA A 115 -29.59 -20.89 -3.87
C ALA A 115 -29.85 -19.43 -3.45
N GLU A 116 -30.18 -18.56 -4.41
CA GLU A 116 -30.51 -17.16 -4.16
C GLU A 116 -31.79 -17.02 -3.31
N LEU A 117 -32.74 -17.96 -3.43
CA LEU A 117 -33.92 -18.01 -2.58
C LEU A 117 -33.60 -18.40 -1.14
N GLU A 118 -32.70 -19.38 -0.97
CA GLU A 118 -32.29 -19.89 0.35
C GLU A 118 -31.38 -18.91 1.12
N LEU A 119 -30.75 -17.95 0.41
CA LEU A 119 -29.90 -16.92 1.01
C LEU A 119 -30.71 -15.85 1.76
N ASP A 120 -30.70 -15.95 3.10
CA ASP A 120 -31.17 -14.88 3.98
C ASP A 120 -30.04 -13.91 4.34
N ARG A 121 -29.94 -12.82 3.58
CA ARG A 121 -28.92 -11.80 3.78
C ARG A 121 -29.09 -11.02 5.08
N GLN A 122 -30.32 -10.90 5.59
CA GLN A 122 -30.56 -10.15 6.81
C GLN A 122 -30.15 -10.96 8.03
N ALA A 123 -30.58 -12.22 8.10
CA ALA A 123 -30.13 -13.13 9.15
C ALA A 123 -28.60 -13.29 9.13
N ALA A 124 -27.99 -13.38 7.93
CA ALA A 124 -26.54 -13.39 7.80
C ALA A 124 -25.88 -12.10 8.35
N GLN A 125 -26.47 -10.93 8.08
CA GLN A 125 -25.94 -9.66 8.58
C GLN A 125 -26.06 -9.52 10.09
N GLU A 126 -27.14 -10.00 10.68
CA GLU A 126 -27.33 -10.05 12.13
C GLU A 126 -26.33 -11.01 12.78
N ALA A 127 -26.17 -12.22 12.20
CA ALA A 127 -25.17 -13.18 12.66
C ALA A 127 -23.73 -12.62 12.61
N LEU A 128 -23.37 -11.84 11.59
CA LEU A 128 -22.04 -11.21 11.50
C LEU A 128 -21.80 -10.20 12.65
N LYS A 129 -22.82 -9.45 13.07
CA LYS A 129 -22.69 -8.47 14.17
C LYS A 129 -22.38 -9.16 15.51
N ASP A 130 -23.02 -10.30 15.76
CA ASP A 130 -22.85 -11.04 17.01
C ASP A 130 -21.65 -12.00 16.98
N GLN A 131 -21.13 -12.33 15.80
CA GLN A 131 -20.02 -13.25 15.65
C GLN A 131 -18.73 -12.66 16.25
N PRO A 132 -18.06 -13.36 17.18
CA PRO A 132 -16.80 -12.89 17.73
C PRO A 132 -15.66 -12.98 16.71
N PHE A 133 -14.66 -12.11 16.87
CA PHE A 133 -13.39 -12.18 16.14
C PHE A 133 -12.41 -13.09 16.88
N GLU A 134 -12.85 -14.31 17.20
CA GLU A 134 -12.06 -15.34 17.84
C GLU A 134 -11.67 -16.37 16.78
N PHE A 135 -10.38 -16.39 16.45
CA PHE A 135 -9.81 -17.34 15.50
C PHE A 135 -8.69 -18.12 16.20
N GLY A 136 -8.32 -19.27 15.65
CA GLY A 136 -7.12 -20.01 16.08
C GLY A 136 -5.79 -19.27 15.85
N PHE A 137 -5.83 -18.00 15.43
CA PHE A 137 -4.71 -17.10 15.28
C PHE A 137 -5.12 -15.66 15.65
N PRO A 138 -4.21 -14.83 16.17
CA PRO A 138 -4.52 -13.44 16.48
C PRO A 138 -4.63 -12.59 15.21
N LEU A 139 -5.74 -11.86 15.06
CA LEU A 139 -5.86 -10.77 14.09
C LEU A 139 -5.36 -9.46 14.69
N ARG A 140 -4.62 -8.69 13.89
CA ARG A 140 -4.16 -7.35 14.26
C ARG A 140 -5.33 -6.35 14.22
N PRO A 141 -5.31 -5.25 14.99
CA PRO A 141 -6.42 -4.29 15.05
C PRO A 141 -6.82 -3.72 13.69
N TYR A 142 -5.85 -3.40 12.82
CA TYR A 142 -6.15 -2.91 11.46
C TYR A 142 -6.79 -3.97 10.56
N GLN A 143 -6.49 -5.26 10.76
CA GLN A 143 -7.13 -6.34 10.01
C GLN A 143 -8.59 -6.49 10.41
N ARG A 144 -8.88 -6.35 11.72
CA ARG A 144 -10.27 -6.30 12.22
C ARG A 144 -11.03 -5.13 11.60
N ARG A 145 -10.47 -3.91 11.67
CA ARG A 145 -11.09 -2.72 11.06
C ARG A 145 -11.34 -2.88 9.56
N ALA A 146 -10.43 -3.54 8.84
CA ALA A 146 -10.62 -3.85 7.42
C ALA A 146 -11.80 -4.79 7.17
N ILE A 147 -11.94 -5.85 7.98
CA ILE A 147 -13.08 -6.77 7.90
C ILE A 147 -14.39 -6.04 8.23
N GLU A 148 -14.40 -5.25 9.30
CA GLU A 148 -15.57 -4.44 9.68
C GLU A 148 -15.98 -3.45 8.58
N ALA A 149 -15.03 -2.82 7.89
CA ALA A 149 -15.29 -1.94 6.76
C ALA A 149 -15.92 -2.68 5.57
N VAL A 150 -15.45 -3.89 5.27
CA VAL A 150 -16.06 -4.76 4.25
C VAL A 150 -17.47 -5.18 4.66
N GLU A 151 -17.68 -5.60 5.92
CA GLU A 151 -19.00 -5.97 6.44
C GLU A 151 -19.98 -4.80 6.42
N ALA A 152 -19.52 -3.58 6.73
CA ALA A 152 -20.32 -2.36 6.60
C ALA A 152 -20.66 -2.06 5.13
N GLY A 153 -19.73 -2.28 4.20
CA GLY A 153 -19.99 -2.16 2.76
C GLY A 153 -21.04 -3.17 2.28
N LEU A 154 -20.96 -4.41 2.74
CA LEU A 154 -21.93 -5.47 2.45
C LEU A 154 -23.31 -5.20 3.05
N ALA A 155 -23.37 -4.59 4.22
CA ALA A 155 -24.61 -4.15 4.86
C ALA A 155 -25.29 -3.00 4.09
N ALA A 156 -24.51 -2.18 3.39
CA ALA A 156 -24.97 -1.14 2.50
C ALA A 156 -25.21 -1.63 1.05
N ASP A 157 -25.30 -2.95 0.84
CA ASP A 157 -25.49 -3.60 -0.46
C ASP A 157 -24.45 -3.20 -1.54
N LYS A 158 -23.25 -2.78 -1.12
CA LYS A 158 -22.13 -2.55 -2.05
C LYS A 158 -21.68 -3.86 -2.66
N ARG A 159 -21.59 -3.89 -3.99
CA ARG A 159 -21.18 -5.07 -4.77
C ARG A 159 -19.73 -5.06 -5.21
N GLU A 160 -19.07 -3.92 -5.12
CA GLU A 160 -17.68 -3.69 -5.53
C GLU A 160 -17.00 -2.96 -4.37
N MET A 161 -15.93 -3.53 -3.85
CA MET A 161 -15.18 -3.00 -2.72
C MET A 161 -13.69 -3.24 -2.90
N LEU A 162 -12.88 -2.27 -2.47
CA LEU A 162 -11.43 -2.32 -2.53
C LEU A 162 -10.82 -2.16 -1.12
N VAL A 163 -9.87 -3.01 -0.76
CA VAL A 163 -9.10 -2.92 0.48
C VAL A 163 -7.64 -2.71 0.12
N ALA A 164 -7.10 -1.54 0.48
CA ALA A 164 -5.72 -1.17 0.20
C ALA A 164 -4.84 -1.36 1.45
N MET A 165 -3.90 -2.29 1.43
CA MET A 165 -3.05 -2.62 2.57
C MET A 165 -1.61 -2.89 2.13
N ALA A 166 -0.66 -2.19 2.73
CA ALA A 166 0.76 -2.31 2.41
C ALA A 166 1.25 -3.77 2.39
N THR A 167 2.21 -4.05 1.51
CA THR A 167 2.81 -5.39 1.40
C THR A 167 3.43 -5.81 2.73
N GLY A 168 3.19 -7.06 3.15
CA GLY A 168 3.70 -7.60 4.42
C GLY A 168 2.76 -7.42 5.61
N THR A 169 1.63 -6.74 5.45
CA THR A 169 0.64 -6.52 6.54
C THR A 169 -0.32 -7.70 6.76
N GLY A 170 -0.14 -8.82 6.06
CA GLY A 170 -0.88 -10.06 6.28
C GLY A 170 -2.24 -10.16 5.57
N LYS A 171 -2.32 -9.76 4.29
CA LYS A 171 -3.54 -9.83 3.45
C LYS A 171 -4.16 -11.23 3.38
N THR A 172 -3.35 -12.29 3.34
CA THR A 172 -3.86 -13.68 3.33
C THR A 172 -4.58 -14.05 4.63
N LYS A 173 -4.02 -13.68 5.80
CA LYS A 173 -4.68 -13.91 7.10
C LYS A 173 -5.96 -13.09 7.26
N LEU A 174 -5.95 -11.85 6.76
CA LEU A 174 -7.15 -11.03 6.64
C LEU A 174 -8.22 -11.75 5.81
N ALA A 175 -7.85 -12.24 4.62
CA ALA A 175 -8.78 -12.94 3.74
C ALA A 175 -9.37 -14.20 4.39
N ILE A 176 -8.56 -15.02 5.07
CA ILE A 176 -9.04 -16.21 5.79
C ILE A 176 -10.03 -15.81 6.89
N GLY A 177 -9.70 -14.82 7.72
CA GLY A 177 -10.60 -14.34 8.78
C GLY A 177 -11.91 -13.75 8.25
N MET A 178 -11.82 -12.94 7.19
CA MET A 178 -12.96 -12.36 6.49
C MET A 178 -13.87 -13.44 5.90
N LEU A 179 -13.31 -14.35 5.10
CA LEU A 179 -14.09 -15.42 4.46
C LEU A 179 -14.70 -16.37 5.48
N TYR A 180 -14.01 -16.64 6.59
CA TYR A 180 -14.55 -17.48 7.65
C TYR A 180 -15.83 -16.89 8.22
N ARG A 181 -15.81 -15.58 8.53
CA ARG A 181 -16.99 -14.88 9.06
C ARG A 181 -18.14 -14.88 8.05
N LEU A 182 -17.85 -14.47 6.81
CA LEU A 182 -18.83 -14.41 5.72
C LEU A 182 -19.48 -15.77 5.40
N LEU A 183 -18.70 -16.85 5.36
CA LEU A 183 -19.21 -18.19 5.09
C LEU A 183 -19.92 -18.81 6.30
N SER A 184 -19.43 -18.58 7.52
CA SER A 184 -20.08 -19.06 8.75
C SER A 184 -21.45 -18.43 8.95
N ALA A 185 -21.56 -17.13 8.66
CA ALA A 185 -22.84 -16.41 8.68
C ALA A 185 -23.74 -16.74 7.48
N LYS A 186 -23.30 -17.61 6.55
CA LYS A 186 -24.00 -17.93 5.30
C LYS A 186 -24.34 -16.69 4.46
N ARG A 187 -23.50 -15.65 4.53
CA ARG A 187 -23.67 -14.42 3.72
C ARG A 187 -23.45 -14.68 2.23
N PHE A 188 -22.59 -15.66 1.93
CA PHE A 188 -22.26 -16.15 0.60
C PHE A 188 -22.21 -17.68 0.59
N ARG A 189 -22.51 -18.27 -0.57
CA ARG A 189 -22.53 -19.70 -0.82
C ARG A 189 -21.21 -20.18 -1.41
N ARG A 190 -20.61 -19.46 -2.36
CA ARG A 190 -19.39 -19.90 -3.04
C ARG A 190 -18.49 -18.73 -3.48
N VAL A 191 -17.25 -18.82 -3.02
CA VAL A 191 -16.19 -17.85 -3.25
C VAL A 191 -15.24 -18.32 -4.34
N CYS A 192 -14.99 -17.47 -5.33
CA CYS A 192 -13.81 -17.60 -6.19
C CYS A 192 -12.69 -16.72 -5.62
N PHE A 193 -11.63 -17.35 -5.12
CA PHE A 193 -10.44 -16.66 -4.66
C PHE A 193 -9.42 -16.59 -5.79
N VAL A 194 -9.22 -15.39 -6.31
CA VAL A 194 -8.48 -15.16 -7.54
C VAL A 194 -7.08 -14.66 -7.22
N VAL A 195 -6.09 -15.34 -7.78
CA VAL A 195 -4.67 -15.00 -7.65
C VAL A 195 -4.06 -14.70 -9.01
N ASP A 196 -2.95 -13.96 -8.98
CA ASP A 196 -2.20 -13.59 -10.19
C ASP A 196 -1.52 -14.80 -10.87
N ARG A 197 -0.93 -15.70 -10.08
CA ARG A 197 -0.06 -16.79 -10.58
C ARG A 197 -0.16 -18.06 -9.77
N SER A 198 0.24 -19.18 -10.38
CA SER A 198 0.15 -20.51 -9.77
C SER A 198 0.92 -20.61 -8.45
N ALA A 199 2.14 -20.08 -8.37
CA ALA A 199 2.94 -20.09 -7.14
C ALA A 199 2.25 -19.36 -5.97
N LEU A 200 1.59 -18.23 -6.22
CA LEU A 200 0.79 -17.52 -5.21
C LEU A 200 -0.46 -18.33 -4.83
N GLY A 201 -1.06 -19.01 -5.80
CA GLY A 201 -2.21 -19.89 -5.58
C GLY A 201 -1.86 -21.08 -4.70
N GLU A 202 -0.74 -21.75 -4.95
CA GLU A 202 -0.24 -22.86 -4.12
C GLU A 202 0.07 -22.40 -2.69
N GLN A 203 0.73 -21.25 -2.53
CA GLN A 203 0.99 -20.67 -1.21
C GLN A 203 -0.33 -20.36 -0.49
N THR A 204 -1.28 -19.71 -1.18
CA THR A 204 -2.59 -19.39 -0.61
C THR A 204 -3.34 -20.66 -0.22
N ALA A 205 -3.35 -21.69 -1.08
CA ALA A 205 -3.96 -22.96 -0.78
C ALA A 205 -3.33 -23.65 0.44
N GLY A 206 -2.01 -23.53 0.59
CA GLY A 206 -1.27 -23.98 1.78
C GLY A 206 -1.71 -23.24 3.04
N GLU A 207 -1.81 -21.90 2.99
CA GLU A 207 -2.27 -21.09 4.13
C GLU A 207 -3.72 -21.43 4.53
N PHE A 208 -4.62 -21.64 3.56
CA PHE A 208 -6.00 -22.06 3.83
C PHE A 208 -6.09 -23.48 4.43
N ARG A 209 -5.17 -24.39 4.09
CA ARG A 209 -5.12 -25.75 4.66
C ARG A 209 -4.44 -25.82 6.03
N ASN A 210 -3.49 -24.93 6.30
CA ASN A 210 -2.71 -25.00 7.54
C ASN A 210 -3.26 -24.08 8.64
N THR A 211 -3.95 -23.01 8.27
CA THR A 211 -4.48 -22.05 9.24
C THR A 211 -5.67 -22.65 9.98
N ARG A 212 -5.48 -22.94 11.27
CA ARG A 212 -6.55 -23.37 12.17
C ARG A 212 -7.42 -22.17 12.53
N VAL A 213 -8.72 -22.28 12.24
CA VAL A 213 -9.65 -21.15 12.41
C VAL A 213 -10.51 -21.33 13.65
N VAL A 214 -10.98 -22.55 13.91
CA VAL A 214 -11.71 -22.92 15.14
C VAL A 214 -11.17 -24.24 15.65
N THR A 215 -10.95 -24.33 16.97
CA THR A 215 -10.58 -25.51 17.77
C THR A 215 -10.19 -26.75 16.94
N ALA A 216 -8.91 -26.82 16.56
CA ALA A 216 -8.24 -27.92 15.86
C ALA A 216 -8.63 -28.20 14.38
N ARG A 217 -9.55 -27.45 13.76
CA ARG A 217 -9.89 -27.60 12.32
C ARG A 217 -9.33 -26.48 11.46
N ALA A 218 -8.80 -26.83 10.28
CA ALA A 218 -8.34 -25.85 9.30
C ALA A 218 -9.50 -25.23 8.53
N PHE A 219 -9.28 -24.07 7.92
CA PHE A 219 -10.29 -23.42 7.08
C PHE A 219 -10.79 -24.34 5.96
N ALA A 220 -9.86 -25.01 5.26
CA ALA A 220 -10.18 -25.91 4.16
C ALA A 220 -11.07 -27.10 4.59
N ASP A 221 -10.90 -27.60 5.82
CA ASP A 221 -11.72 -28.71 6.35
C ASP A 221 -13.16 -28.28 6.65
N ILE A 222 -13.37 -27.00 6.99
CA ILE A 222 -14.68 -26.47 7.37
C ILE A 222 -15.55 -26.19 6.14
N PHE A 223 -14.93 -25.66 5.07
CA PHE A 223 -15.66 -25.11 3.93
C PHE A 223 -15.38 -25.80 2.60
N GLY A 224 -14.40 -26.72 2.56
CA GLY A 224 -13.92 -27.32 1.31
C GLY A 224 -13.11 -26.31 0.48
N LEU A 225 -12.01 -26.78 -0.10
CA LEU A 225 -11.11 -25.98 -0.93
C LEU A 225 -10.82 -26.72 -2.23
N LYS A 226 -11.01 -26.05 -3.37
CA LYS A 226 -10.55 -26.52 -4.69
C LYS A 226 -9.37 -25.69 -5.16
N GLU A 227 -8.43 -26.35 -5.81
CA GLU A 227 -7.14 -25.78 -6.20
C GLU A 227 -7.07 -25.51 -7.71
N LEU A 228 -5.94 -24.98 -8.17
CA LEU A 228 -5.75 -24.48 -9.53
C LEU A 228 -6.03 -25.52 -10.63
N GLY A 229 -5.85 -26.81 -10.34
CA GLY A 229 -6.05 -27.91 -11.28
C GLY A 229 -7.51 -28.27 -11.55
N ASP A 230 -8.44 -27.84 -10.69
CA ASP A 230 -9.84 -28.22 -10.79
C ASP A 230 -10.61 -27.30 -11.76
N ILE A 231 -11.32 -27.89 -12.73
CA ILE A 231 -12.06 -27.13 -13.76
C ILE A 231 -13.38 -26.59 -13.22
N ALA A 232 -14.11 -27.40 -12.45
CA ALA A 232 -15.38 -27.04 -11.84
C ALA A 232 -15.37 -27.42 -10.35
N PRO A 233 -15.87 -26.55 -9.45
CA PRO A 233 -15.99 -26.88 -8.04
C PRO A 233 -17.16 -27.84 -7.80
N ASP A 234 -16.97 -28.80 -6.89
CA ASP A 234 -18.05 -29.69 -6.45
C ASP A 234 -19.16 -28.90 -5.74
N PRO A 235 -20.41 -29.41 -5.69
CA PRO A 235 -21.53 -28.72 -5.05
C PRO A 235 -21.24 -28.29 -3.59
N GLU A 236 -20.50 -29.11 -2.84
CA GLU A 236 -20.16 -28.88 -1.43
C GLU A 236 -19.01 -27.89 -1.23
N THR A 237 -18.17 -27.66 -2.26
CA THR A 237 -17.02 -26.76 -2.16
C THR A 237 -17.48 -25.30 -2.08
N LYS A 238 -17.06 -24.61 -1.01
CA LYS A 238 -17.36 -23.18 -0.81
C LYS A 238 -16.25 -22.25 -1.30
N VAL A 239 -14.99 -22.68 -1.38
CA VAL A 239 -13.88 -21.85 -1.86
C VAL A 239 -13.14 -22.52 -3.01
N HIS A 240 -12.99 -21.79 -4.12
CA HIS A 240 -12.25 -22.23 -5.29
C HIS A 240 -11.14 -21.23 -5.61
N ILE A 241 -9.88 -21.68 -5.54
CA ILE A 241 -8.73 -20.86 -5.89
C ILE A 241 -8.47 -20.97 -7.40
N CYS A 242 -8.49 -19.84 -8.10
CA CYS A 242 -8.25 -19.77 -9.53
C CYS A 242 -7.19 -18.72 -9.86
N THR A 243 -6.43 -18.94 -10.93
CA THR A 243 -5.68 -17.86 -11.55
C THR A 243 -6.56 -17.07 -12.52
N ILE A 244 -6.24 -15.79 -12.74
CA ILE A 244 -6.91 -14.97 -13.76
C ILE A 244 -6.84 -15.62 -15.14
N GLN A 245 -5.68 -16.15 -15.52
CA GLN A 245 -5.44 -16.76 -16.82
C GLN A 245 -6.33 -18.00 -17.01
N SER A 246 -6.51 -18.79 -15.95
CA SER A 246 -7.43 -19.93 -15.95
C SER A 246 -8.88 -19.49 -16.19
N LEU A 247 -9.32 -18.41 -15.51
CA LEU A 247 -10.66 -17.86 -15.71
C LEU A 247 -10.84 -17.25 -17.10
N VAL A 248 -9.85 -16.54 -17.65
CA VAL A 248 -9.87 -16.03 -19.04
C VAL A 248 -10.06 -17.18 -20.03
N ARG A 249 -9.31 -18.26 -19.88
CA ARG A 249 -9.43 -19.44 -20.75
C ARG A 249 -10.83 -20.07 -20.66
N ARG A 250 -11.36 -20.21 -19.44
CA ARG A 250 -12.68 -20.83 -19.20
C ARG A 250 -13.86 -19.96 -19.65
N VAL A 251 -13.76 -18.65 -19.54
CA VAL A 251 -14.88 -17.72 -19.83
C VAL A 251 -14.83 -17.18 -21.25
N LEU A 252 -13.65 -16.84 -21.77
CA LEU A 252 -13.50 -16.13 -23.05
C LEU A 252 -13.00 -17.02 -24.19
N LEU A 253 -12.31 -18.12 -23.89
CA LEU A 253 -11.67 -19.01 -24.88
C LEU A 253 -12.21 -20.45 -24.84
N ALA A 254 -13.35 -20.66 -24.18
CA ALA A 254 -14.03 -21.97 -24.19
C ALA A 254 -14.42 -22.35 -25.62
N LYS A 255 -14.22 -23.63 -25.97
CA LYS A 255 -14.53 -24.14 -27.32
C LYS A 255 -16.03 -24.27 -27.55
N GLU A 256 -16.75 -24.69 -26.51
CA GLU A 256 -18.20 -24.90 -26.55
C GLU A 256 -18.90 -23.99 -25.52
N PRO A 257 -20.08 -23.42 -25.83
CA PRO A 257 -20.83 -22.58 -24.89
C PRO A 257 -21.17 -23.27 -23.55
N LYS A 258 -21.36 -24.58 -23.57
CA LYS A 258 -21.64 -25.40 -22.37
C LYS A 258 -20.45 -25.50 -21.40
N ASP A 259 -19.23 -25.23 -21.88
CA ASP A 259 -18.01 -25.28 -21.07
C ASP A 259 -17.76 -23.95 -20.34
N VAL A 260 -18.49 -22.90 -20.72
CA VAL A 260 -18.43 -21.59 -20.06
C VAL A 260 -19.08 -21.72 -18.67
N PRO A 261 -18.36 -21.36 -17.58
CA PRO A 261 -18.92 -21.33 -16.24
C PRO A 261 -20.23 -20.52 -16.19
N PRO A 262 -21.32 -20.99 -15.56
CA PRO A 262 -22.52 -20.18 -15.44
C PRO A 262 -22.29 -18.94 -14.57
N ILE A 263 -23.07 -17.88 -14.81
CA ILE A 263 -22.87 -16.57 -14.18
C ILE A 263 -23.06 -16.56 -12.66
N ASP A 264 -23.77 -17.55 -12.14
CA ASP A 264 -24.12 -17.75 -10.73
C ASP A 264 -23.29 -18.88 -10.08
N GLN A 265 -22.22 -19.33 -10.76
CA GLN A 265 -21.28 -20.30 -10.20
C GLN A 265 -20.66 -19.80 -8.89
N TYR A 266 -20.40 -18.49 -8.81
CA TYR A 266 -19.87 -17.79 -7.64
C TYR A 266 -20.78 -16.62 -7.28
N ASP A 267 -20.96 -16.37 -5.99
CA ASP A 267 -21.66 -15.19 -5.47
C ASP A 267 -20.72 -14.20 -4.76
N LEU A 268 -19.47 -14.63 -4.49
CA LEU A 268 -18.37 -13.76 -4.08
C LEU A 268 -17.10 -14.05 -4.92
N ILE A 269 -16.45 -12.98 -5.38
CA ILE A 269 -15.11 -13.03 -5.96
C ILE A 269 -14.20 -12.18 -5.09
N VAL A 270 -13.12 -12.78 -4.59
CA VAL A 270 -12.05 -12.05 -3.90
C VAL A 270 -10.81 -12.10 -4.79
N VAL A 271 -10.25 -10.96 -5.15
CA VAL A 271 -9.04 -10.88 -5.97
C VAL A 271 -7.88 -10.37 -5.13
N ASP A 272 -6.84 -11.18 -4.97
CA ASP A 272 -5.58 -10.75 -4.36
C ASP A 272 -4.65 -10.09 -5.39
N GLU A 273 -3.91 -9.07 -4.95
CA GLU A 273 -3.02 -8.26 -5.78
C GLU A 273 -3.72 -7.69 -7.05
N CYS A 274 -4.94 -7.15 -6.88
CA CYS A 274 -5.82 -6.72 -7.99
C CYS A 274 -5.34 -5.51 -8.82
N HIS A 275 -4.12 -5.05 -8.58
CA HIS A 275 -3.46 -3.95 -9.29
C HIS A 275 -2.57 -4.39 -10.44
N ARG A 276 -2.31 -5.69 -10.62
CA ARG A 276 -1.30 -6.21 -11.56
C ARG A 276 -1.70 -6.32 -13.03
N GLY A 277 -2.51 -5.39 -13.52
CA GLY A 277 -2.76 -5.23 -14.96
C GLY A 277 -1.55 -4.71 -15.77
N TYR A 278 -0.42 -4.40 -15.12
CA TYR A 278 0.78 -3.82 -15.72
C TYR A 278 1.78 -4.90 -16.17
N LEU A 279 1.98 -5.01 -17.49
CA LEU A 279 2.90 -5.95 -18.14
C LEU A 279 4.26 -5.34 -18.53
N LEU A 280 4.53 -4.08 -18.16
CA LEU A 280 5.55 -3.26 -18.85
C LEU A 280 7.01 -3.69 -18.65
N ASP A 281 7.37 -4.30 -17.52
CA ASP A 281 8.78 -4.58 -17.19
C ASP A 281 9.09 -6.10 -17.08
N ARG A 282 8.24 -6.98 -17.63
CA ARG A 282 8.35 -8.45 -17.40
C ARG A 282 8.88 -9.24 -18.58
N GLU A 283 9.78 -10.19 -18.30
CA GLU A 283 9.98 -11.35 -19.18
C GLU A 283 8.67 -12.17 -19.16
N MET A 284 7.92 -12.15 -20.27
CA MET A 284 6.68 -12.91 -20.42
C MET A 284 6.98 -14.41 -20.26
N SER A 285 6.28 -15.08 -19.35
CA SER A 285 6.28 -16.54 -19.34
C SER A 285 5.56 -17.10 -20.58
N ASP A 286 5.84 -18.35 -20.97
CA ASP A 286 5.26 -18.95 -22.19
C ASP A 286 3.71 -18.91 -22.24
N GLY A 287 3.04 -18.87 -21.08
CA GLY A 287 1.58 -18.72 -21.00
C GLY A 287 1.07 -17.28 -21.10
N GLU A 288 1.92 -16.27 -20.88
CA GLU A 288 1.60 -14.83 -21.00
C GLU A 288 1.77 -14.33 -22.44
N LEU A 289 2.41 -15.12 -23.33
CA LEU A 289 2.49 -14.86 -24.79
C LEU A 289 1.11 -14.81 -25.50
N GLU A 290 0.04 -15.29 -24.87
CA GLU A 290 -1.33 -15.25 -25.43
C GLU A 290 -1.96 -13.84 -25.44
N PHE A 291 -1.39 -12.87 -24.73
CA PHE A 291 -1.90 -11.49 -24.68
C PHE A 291 -1.16 -10.59 -25.67
N ARG A 292 -1.92 -9.89 -26.53
CA ARG A 292 -1.32 -9.05 -27.59
C ARG A 292 -0.86 -7.68 -27.10
N SER A 293 -1.48 -7.16 -26.03
CA SER A 293 -1.15 -5.87 -25.41
C SER A 293 -1.68 -5.78 -23.97
N GLN A 294 -1.23 -4.78 -23.22
CA GLN A 294 -1.71 -4.45 -21.88
C GLN A 294 -3.21 -4.13 -21.85
N GLU A 295 -3.69 -3.34 -22.82
CA GLU A 295 -5.12 -3.02 -22.95
C GLU A 295 -5.97 -4.27 -23.19
N ASP A 296 -5.46 -5.22 -23.98
CA ASP A 296 -6.11 -6.51 -24.22
C ASP A 296 -6.21 -7.34 -22.93
N TYR A 297 -5.16 -7.37 -22.10
CA TYR A 297 -5.20 -8.03 -20.80
C TYR A 297 -6.21 -7.39 -19.85
N ILE A 298 -6.18 -6.06 -19.68
CA ILE A 298 -7.10 -5.33 -18.78
C ILE A 298 -8.55 -5.54 -19.23
N SER A 299 -8.80 -5.48 -20.54
CA SER A 299 -10.12 -5.74 -21.12
C SER A 299 -10.59 -7.17 -20.83
N LYS A 300 -9.75 -8.19 -21.07
CA LYS A 300 -10.08 -9.59 -20.77
C LYS A 300 -10.30 -9.82 -19.27
N TYR A 301 -9.45 -9.25 -18.41
CA TYR A 301 -9.56 -9.30 -16.95
C TYR A 301 -10.92 -8.75 -16.48
N ARG A 302 -11.27 -7.53 -16.92
CA ARG A 302 -12.55 -6.90 -16.57
C ARG A 302 -13.73 -7.74 -17.06
N ARG A 303 -13.69 -8.23 -18.30
CA ARG A 303 -14.76 -9.08 -18.88
C ARG A 303 -14.99 -10.37 -18.09
N VAL A 304 -13.92 -11.00 -17.60
CA VAL A 304 -14.02 -12.20 -16.77
C VAL A 304 -14.67 -11.90 -15.42
N LEU A 305 -14.30 -10.81 -14.75
CA LEU A 305 -14.93 -10.43 -13.48
C LEU A 305 -16.40 -10.04 -13.68
N GLU A 306 -16.73 -9.35 -14.78
CA GLU A 306 -18.08 -8.93 -15.12
C GLU A 306 -18.99 -10.08 -15.54
N HIS A 307 -18.44 -11.22 -15.96
CA HIS A 307 -19.19 -12.43 -16.34
C HIS A 307 -20.04 -12.96 -15.17
N PHE A 308 -19.48 -13.00 -13.97
CA PHE A 308 -20.17 -13.54 -12.80
C PHE A 308 -21.03 -12.48 -12.10
N ASP A 309 -22.29 -12.83 -11.77
CA ASP A 309 -23.19 -12.01 -10.95
C ASP A 309 -22.83 -12.10 -9.46
N ALA A 310 -21.57 -11.82 -9.13
CA ALA A 310 -21.01 -11.90 -7.80
C ALA A 310 -20.72 -10.51 -7.19
N VAL A 311 -20.62 -10.45 -5.86
CA VAL A 311 -19.94 -9.36 -5.14
C VAL A 311 -18.43 -9.51 -5.37
N LYS A 312 -17.71 -8.39 -5.47
CA LYS A 312 -16.29 -8.33 -5.82
C LYS A 312 -15.52 -7.58 -4.73
N ILE A 313 -14.53 -8.23 -4.14
CA ILE A 313 -13.62 -7.63 -3.16
C ILE A 313 -12.20 -7.68 -3.72
N GLY A 314 -11.62 -6.53 -3.99
CA GLY A 314 -10.21 -6.40 -4.38
C GLY A 314 -9.32 -6.19 -3.17
N LEU A 315 -8.22 -6.93 -3.08
CA LEU A 315 -7.15 -6.71 -2.12
C LEU A 315 -5.92 -6.23 -2.89
N THR A 316 -5.35 -5.10 -2.48
CA THR A 316 -4.16 -4.52 -3.14
C THR A 316 -3.26 -3.87 -2.12
N ALA A 317 -1.96 -3.76 -2.42
CA ALA A 317 -1.08 -2.85 -1.69
C ALA A 317 -1.11 -1.42 -2.26
N THR A 318 -1.39 -1.30 -3.55
CA THR A 318 -1.16 -0.10 -4.35
C THR A 318 -2.37 0.11 -5.27
N PRO A 319 -3.40 0.86 -4.81
CA PRO A 319 -4.58 1.09 -5.63
C PRO A 319 -4.18 1.89 -6.88
N ALA A 320 -4.50 1.31 -8.04
CA ALA A 320 -4.27 1.88 -9.36
C ALA A 320 -5.58 2.37 -9.97
N LEU A 321 -5.51 3.22 -11.01
CA LEU A 321 -6.70 3.80 -11.64
C LEU A 321 -7.67 2.72 -12.14
N HIS A 322 -7.16 1.74 -12.88
CA HIS A 322 -7.98 0.64 -13.40
C HIS A 322 -8.55 -0.24 -12.29
N THR A 323 -7.85 -0.36 -11.16
CA THR A 323 -8.35 -1.09 -9.98
C THR A 323 -9.53 -0.34 -9.35
N VAL A 324 -9.41 0.99 -9.21
CA VAL A 324 -10.51 1.83 -8.73
C VAL A 324 -11.68 1.84 -9.70
N ASP A 325 -11.45 1.78 -11.01
CA ASP A 325 -12.52 1.65 -12.01
C ASP A 325 -13.32 0.34 -11.88
N ILE A 326 -12.71 -0.72 -11.35
CA ILE A 326 -13.34 -2.05 -11.23
C ILE A 326 -13.96 -2.26 -9.84
N PHE A 327 -13.31 -1.79 -8.78
CA PHE A 327 -13.69 -2.07 -7.39
C PHE A 327 -14.19 -0.84 -6.63
N GLY A 328 -14.15 0.34 -7.24
CA GLY A 328 -14.44 1.62 -6.59
C GLY A 328 -13.30 2.12 -5.70
N CYS A 329 -13.53 3.24 -5.03
CA CYS A 329 -12.59 3.77 -4.04
C CYS A 329 -12.39 2.79 -2.88
N PRO A 330 -11.18 2.73 -2.28
CA PRO A 330 -10.93 1.87 -1.12
C PRO A 330 -11.92 2.10 0.02
N VAL A 331 -12.55 1.02 0.52
CA VAL A 331 -13.40 1.06 1.72
C VAL A 331 -12.57 1.05 3.00
N PHE A 332 -11.32 0.62 2.90
CA PHE A 332 -10.35 0.65 3.98
C PHE A 332 -8.95 0.86 3.41
N THR A 333 -8.10 1.59 4.14
CA THR A 333 -6.69 1.72 3.80
C THR A 333 -5.78 1.58 5.00
N TYR A 334 -4.64 0.92 4.79
CA TYR A 334 -3.57 0.81 5.75
C TYR A 334 -2.23 0.93 5.04
N SER A 335 -1.62 2.11 5.15
CA SER A 335 -0.42 2.49 4.41
C SER A 335 0.85 1.86 4.99
N TYR A 336 1.95 1.92 4.22
CA TYR A 336 3.26 1.47 4.71
C TYR A 336 3.71 2.28 5.93
N ARG A 337 3.53 3.60 5.90
CA ARG A 337 3.87 4.49 7.01
C ARG A 337 3.13 4.12 8.28
N GLU A 338 1.82 3.96 8.20
CA GLU A 338 1.04 3.50 9.36
C GLU A 338 1.55 2.16 9.88
N ALA A 339 1.89 1.23 8.98
CA ALA A 339 2.40 -0.08 9.38
C ALA A 339 3.79 -0.03 10.06
N VAL A 340 4.65 0.92 9.66
CA VAL A 340 5.94 1.18 10.31
C VAL A 340 5.73 1.84 11.68
N VAL A 341 4.90 2.89 11.74
CA VAL A 341 4.60 3.63 12.97
C VAL A 341 3.95 2.73 14.03
N ASP A 342 3.05 1.86 13.61
CA ASP A 342 2.36 0.89 14.46
C ASP A 342 3.26 -0.32 14.81
N GLY A 343 4.51 -0.36 14.32
CA GLY A 343 5.50 -1.38 14.67
C GLY A 343 5.20 -2.76 14.08
N TYR A 344 4.50 -2.82 12.95
CA TYR A 344 4.19 -4.07 12.25
C TYR A 344 5.08 -4.34 11.04
N LEU A 345 5.62 -3.27 10.44
CA LEU A 345 6.69 -3.29 9.45
C LEU A 345 7.88 -2.49 10.01
N ILE A 346 9.02 -2.65 9.37
CA ILE A 346 10.24 -1.89 9.65
C ILE A 346 10.53 -0.93 8.51
N ASP A 347 11.21 0.17 8.86
CA ASP A 347 11.65 1.16 7.89
C ASP A 347 13.01 0.80 7.28
N HIS A 348 13.35 1.47 6.17
CA HIS A 348 14.68 1.39 5.61
C HIS A 348 15.58 2.51 6.10
N GLU A 349 16.88 2.27 6.09
CA GLU A 349 17.88 3.33 6.20
C GLU A 349 17.86 4.25 4.96
N PRO A 350 18.41 5.48 5.07
CA PRO A 350 18.76 6.30 3.92
C PRO A 350 19.50 5.47 2.86
N PRO A 351 19.01 5.41 1.61
CA PRO A 351 19.60 4.57 0.58
C PRO A 351 21.07 4.92 0.31
N ILE A 352 21.84 3.87 0.04
CA ILE A 352 23.23 3.94 -0.39
C ILE A 352 23.22 3.99 -1.91
N ARG A 353 23.56 5.15 -2.47
CA ARG A 353 23.66 5.38 -3.91
C ARG A 353 25.08 5.06 -4.35
N ILE A 354 25.20 4.12 -5.29
CA ILE A 354 26.47 3.72 -5.88
C ILE A 354 26.59 4.48 -7.22
N GLU A 355 27.20 5.67 -7.18
CA GLU A 355 27.36 6.50 -8.36
C GLU A 355 28.57 6.04 -9.18
N THR A 356 28.30 5.43 -10.32
CA THR A 356 29.29 5.12 -11.37
C THR A 356 29.29 6.22 -12.45
N ALA A 357 30.35 6.29 -13.25
CA ALA A 357 30.41 7.21 -14.40
C ALA A 357 29.21 7.04 -15.36
N LEU A 358 28.71 5.80 -15.52
CA LEU A 358 27.52 5.48 -16.32
C LEU A 358 26.22 5.99 -15.66
N SER A 359 26.09 5.89 -14.32
CA SER A 359 24.94 6.45 -13.61
C SER A 359 24.88 7.99 -13.70
N ARG A 360 26.03 8.66 -13.71
CA ARG A 360 26.13 10.14 -13.85
C ARG A 360 25.89 10.64 -15.27
N ALA A 361 26.28 9.85 -16.28
CA ALA A 361 26.07 10.20 -17.69
C ALA A 361 24.60 10.01 -18.15
N GLY A 362 23.78 9.32 -17.35
CA GLY A 362 22.38 9.03 -17.65
C GLY A 362 21.41 10.15 -17.24
N ILE A 363 21.35 11.20 -18.07
CA ILE A 363 20.23 12.14 -18.34
C ILE A 363 20.37 13.59 -17.81
N VAL A 364 20.49 14.52 -18.78
CA VAL A 364 20.08 15.93 -18.70
C VAL A 364 18.61 16.00 -19.10
N PHE A 365 17.76 16.60 -18.26
CA PHE A 365 16.33 16.76 -18.55
C PHE A 365 16.10 17.78 -19.66
N ALA A 366 15.20 17.44 -20.60
CA ALA A 366 14.55 18.46 -21.42
C ALA A 366 13.61 19.28 -20.52
N LYS A 367 13.86 20.58 -20.45
CA LYS A 367 13.14 21.55 -19.62
C LYS A 367 11.68 21.65 -20.10
N GLY A 368 10.72 20.98 -19.45
CA GLY A 368 9.30 21.12 -19.81
C GLY A 368 8.29 20.09 -19.31
N GLU A 369 8.69 18.91 -18.82
CA GLU A 369 7.72 17.95 -18.26
C GLU A 369 7.30 18.37 -16.85
N GLN A 370 6.10 18.96 -16.73
CA GLN A 370 5.46 19.21 -15.44
C GLN A 370 4.95 17.88 -14.88
N ILE A 371 5.59 17.39 -13.82
CA ILE A 371 5.01 16.36 -12.95
C ILE A 371 3.99 17.08 -12.06
N GLU A 372 2.70 16.83 -12.30
CA GLU A 372 1.62 17.37 -11.46
C GLU A 372 1.85 16.99 -9.99
N MET A 373 2.00 18.00 -9.13
CA MET A 373 2.17 17.82 -7.70
C MET A 373 0.81 17.53 -7.04
N LEU A 374 0.76 16.43 -6.31
CA LEU A 374 -0.43 15.91 -5.63
C LEU A 374 -0.60 16.51 -4.22
N ASP A 375 -1.84 16.82 -3.82
CA ASP A 375 -2.18 17.33 -2.49
C ASP A 375 -2.33 16.14 -1.50
N THR A 376 -1.83 16.30 -0.29
CA THR A 376 -1.60 15.21 0.66
C THR A 376 -2.63 15.10 1.77
N ALA A 377 -3.66 15.96 1.79
CA ALA A 377 -4.75 15.83 2.76
C ALA A 377 -5.72 14.67 2.43
N THR A 378 -5.81 14.28 1.15
CA THR A 378 -6.74 13.26 0.59
C THR A 378 -6.03 12.06 -0.06
N GLY A 379 -4.68 12.05 -0.03
CA GLY A 379 -3.76 11.51 -1.05
C GLY A 379 -3.94 10.09 -1.62
N LEU A 380 -4.81 9.22 -1.10
CA LEU A 380 -5.07 7.90 -1.72
C LEU A 380 -5.97 7.97 -2.95
N ILE A 381 -6.95 8.88 -2.94
CA ILE A 381 -7.86 9.07 -4.08
C ILE A 381 -7.09 9.68 -5.25
N GLU A 382 -6.23 10.64 -4.98
CA GLU A 382 -5.38 11.27 -5.99
C GLU A 382 -4.25 10.32 -6.45
N LEU A 383 -3.63 9.53 -5.55
CA LEU A 383 -2.59 8.54 -5.93
C LEU A 383 -3.14 7.38 -6.75
N ALA A 384 -4.42 7.06 -6.60
CA ALA A 384 -5.10 6.10 -7.45
C ALA A 384 -5.46 6.68 -8.82
N GLN A 385 -5.50 8.00 -8.96
CA GLN A 385 -5.73 8.69 -10.23
C GLN A 385 -4.44 9.08 -10.96
N ALA A 386 -3.30 9.04 -10.27
CA ALA A 386 -1.99 9.30 -10.87
C ALA A 386 -1.64 8.25 -11.95
N PRO A 387 -0.98 8.65 -13.05
CA PRO A 387 -0.52 7.72 -14.07
C PRO A 387 0.50 6.74 -13.45
N ASP A 388 0.23 5.44 -13.60
CA ASP A 388 1.09 4.36 -13.09
C ASP A 388 2.31 4.09 -13.98
N GLU A 389 2.27 4.55 -15.23
CA GLU A 389 3.37 4.48 -16.20
C GLU A 389 4.16 5.78 -16.21
N LEU A 390 5.46 5.66 -16.00
CA LEU A 390 6.37 6.76 -16.22
C LEU A 390 7.04 6.57 -17.57
N ARG A 391 6.81 7.50 -18.49
CA ARG A 391 7.42 7.49 -19.82
C ARG A 391 8.89 7.89 -19.71
N PHE A 392 9.74 6.92 -19.40
CA PHE A 392 11.19 7.11 -19.36
C PHE A 392 11.88 6.18 -20.37
N GLU A 393 13.07 6.57 -20.85
CA GLU A 393 13.96 5.72 -21.65
C GLU A 393 14.65 4.63 -20.79
N VAL A 394 13.88 3.89 -19.98
CA VAL A 394 14.40 2.84 -19.08
C VAL A 394 15.07 1.71 -19.84
N GLU A 395 14.56 1.34 -21.01
CA GLU A 395 15.15 0.27 -21.82
C GLU A 395 16.56 0.63 -22.32
N GLU A 396 16.78 1.88 -22.76
CA GLU A 396 18.09 2.32 -23.23
C GLU A 396 19.09 2.39 -22.08
N PHE A 397 18.65 2.87 -20.90
CA PHE A 397 19.49 2.88 -19.71
C PHE A 397 19.81 1.45 -19.22
N ASN A 398 18.81 0.58 -19.13
CA ASN A 398 18.99 -0.80 -18.68
C ASN A 398 19.97 -1.56 -19.59
N LYS A 399 20.00 -1.29 -20.90
CA LYS A 399 21.02 -1.83 -21.84
C LYS A 399 22.44 -1.35 -21.56
N LYS A 400 22.64 -0.19 -20.91
CA LYS A 400 23.97 0.35 -20.58
C LYS A 400 24.52 -0.22 -19.27
N VAL A 401 23.65 -0.67 -18.36
CA VAL A 401 24.04 -1.19 -17.02
C VAL A 401 24.24 -2.72 -16.96
N ILE A 402 23.91 -3.46 -18.01
CA ILE A 402 24.19 -4.93 -18.09
C ILE A 402 25.67 -5.27 -18.32
N THR A 403 26.57 -4.29 -18.35
CA THR A 403 27.97 -4.51 -18.72
C THR A 403 28.78 -5.07 -17.56
N VAL A 404 29.66 -6.03 -17.83
CA VAL A 404 30.54 -6.66 -16.82
C VAL A 404 31.31 -5.62 -15.99
N PRO A 405 31.94 -4.57 -16.56
CA PRO A 405 32.65 -3.57 -15.76
C PRO A 405 31.74 -2.83 -14.77
N PHE A 406 30.50 -2.52 -15.17
CA PHE A 406 29.54 -1.88 -14.26
C PHE A 406 29.16 -2.82 -13.11
N VAL A 407 28.78 -4.06 -13.44
CA VAL A 407 28.39 -5.05 -12.43
C VAL A 407 29.53 -5.35 -11.47
N LYS A 408 30.75 -5.51 -11.98
CA LYS A 408 31.96 -5.71 -11.17
C LYS A 408 32.18 -4.56 -10.18
N THR A 409 32.10 -3.33 -10.68
CA THR A 409 32.25 -2.11 -9.86
C THR A 409 31.24 -2.07 -8.73
N VAL A 410 29.98 -2.42 -9.03
CA VAL A 410 28.92 -2.47 -8.03
C VAL A 410 29.12 -3.64 -7.06
N ALA A 411 29.55 -4.81 -7.54
CA ALA A 411 29.82 -5.98 -6.72
C ALA A 411 30.96 -5.72 -5.71
N GLU A 412 32.07 -5.13 -6.15
CA GLU A 412 33.20 -4.72 -5.30
C GLU A 412 32.77 -3.75 -4.19
N GLU A 413 31.82 -2.86 -4.46
CA GLU A 413 31.28 -1.99 -3.43
C GLU A 413 30.31 -2.73 -2.50
N LEU A 414 29.42 -3.56 -3.04
CA LEU A 414 28.42 -4.31 -2.25
C LEU A 414 29.07 -5.23 -1.20
N VAL A 415 30.16 -5.91 -1.54
CA VAL A 415 30.81 -6.87 -0.63
C VAL A 415 31.42 -6.21 0.61
N LYS A 416 31.77 -4.92 0.54
CA LYS A 416 32.23 -4.14 1.72
C LYS A 416 31.13 -3.96 2.77
N HIS A 417 29.87 -4.07 2.37
CA HIS A 417 28.71 -3.87 3.25
C HIS A 417 27.96 -5.17 3.57
N ILE A 418 28.27 -6.27 2.87
CA ILE A 418 27.58 -7.56 2.94
C ILE A 418 28.58 -8.64 3.32
N ASP A 419 28.53 -9.06 4.59
CA ASP A 419 29.26 -10.23 5.08
C ASP A 419 28.38 -11.50 4.93
N PRO A 420 28.80 -12.49 4.11
CA PRO A 420 28.05 -13.73 3.91
C PRO A 420 27.97 -14.62 5.15
N SER A 421 28.85 -14.43 6.13
CA SER A 421 28.86 -15.16 7.41
C SER A 421 27.69 -14.77 8.30
N LEU A 422 27.18 -13.53 8.16
CA LEU A 422 26.06 -13.03 8.96
C LEU A 422 24.73 -13.69 8.55
N PRO A 423 23.74 -13.78 9.44
CA PRO A 423 22.48 -14.48 9.17
C PRO A 423 21.52 -13.73 8.23
N GLY A 424 21.78 -12.46 7.93
CA GLY A 424 20.97 -11.65 7.02
C GLY A 424 21.07 -12.11 5.55
N LYS A 425 20.00 -11.88 4.78
CA LYS A 425 19.92 -12.22 3.36
C LYS A 425 19.85 -10.97 2.49
N THR A 426 20.38 -11.05 1.28
CA THR A 426 20.35 -9.99 0.28
C THR A 426 19.52 -10.43 -0.92
N LEU A 427 18.69 -9.52 -1.43
CA LEU A 427 17.92 -9.72 -2.66
C LEU A 427 18.33 -8.68 -3.71
N ILE A 428 18.72 -9.16 -4.90
CA ILE A 428 19.23 -8.33 -5.99
C ILE A 428 18.28 -8.40 -7.18
N PHE A 429 17.90 -7.24 -7.69
CA PHE A 429 17.01 -7.11 -8.84
C PHE A 429 17.80 -6.78 -10.11
N ALA A 430 17.97 -7.79 -10.97
CA ALA A 430 18.64 -7.71 -12.25
C ALA A 430 17.68 -7.37 -13.40
N VAL A 431 18.24 -6.89 -14.50
CA VAL A 431 17.48 -6.45 -15.69
C VAL A 431 16.86 -7.63 -16.44
N SER A 432 17.64 -8.68 -16.69
CA SER A 432 17.26 -9.81 -17.54
C SER A 432 17.97 -11.09 -17.11
N ASN A 433 17.56 -12.21 -17.70
CA ASN A 433 18.13 -13.51 -17.43
C ASN A 433 19.67 -13.57 -17.65
N PRO A 434 20.23 -13.11 -18.79
CA PRO A 434 21.69 -13.05 -18.99
C PRO A 434 22.40 -12.09 -18.02
N HIS A 435 21.77 -10.96 -17.69
CA HIS A 435 22.35 -10.03 -16.71
C HIS A 435 22.46 -10.67 -15.33
N ALA A 436 21.46 -11.46 -14.92
CA ALA A 436 21.50 -12.18 -13.65
C ALA A 436 22.67 -13.17 -13.56
N ASP A 437 23.10 -13.79 -14.67
CA ASP A 437 24.29 -14.66 -14.68
C ASP A 437 25.56 -13.85 -14.38
N ILE A 438 25.75 -12.74 -15.10
CA ILE A 438 26.88 -11.82 -14.88
C ILE A 438 26.91 -11.36 -13.42
N VAL A 439 25.77 -10.98 -12.86
CA VAL A 439 25.68 -10.53 -11.45
C VAL A 439 26.07 -11.63 -10.47
N VAL A 440 25.66 -12.88 -10.71
CA VAL A 440 26.05 -13.99 -9.83
C VAL A 440 27.56 -14.21 -9.88
N ASP A 441 28.14 -14.24 -11.08
CA ASP A 441 29.57 -14.51 -11.27
C ASP A 441 30.44 -13.39 -10.65
N GLU A 442 30.12 -12.12 -10.93
CA GLU A 442 30.89 -10.99 -10.40
C GLU A 442 30.75 -10.83 -8.89
N ILE A 443 29.58 -11.12 -8.29
CA ILE A 443 29.43 -11.10 -6.84
C ILE A 443 30.21 -12.23 -6.18
N LYS A 444 30.22 -13.43 -6.76
CA LYS A 444 31.05 -14.53 -6.26
C LYS A 444 32.54 -14.17 -6.31
N ALA A 445 32.99 -13.60 -7.43
CA ALA A 445 34.38 -13.17 -7.59
C ALA A 445 34.76 -12.07 -6.56
N ALA A 446 33.89 -11.07 -6.36
CA ALA A 446 34.11 -10.01 -5.39
C ALA A 446 34.12 -10.53 -3.94
N LEU A 447 33.20 -11.44 -3.60
CA LEU A 447 33.17 -12.06 -2.27
C LEU A 447 34.41 -12.91 -2.02
N GLN A 448 34.87 -13.64 -3.03
CA GLN A 448 36.09 -14.45 -2.93
C GLN A 448 37.33 -13.58 -2.73
N ALA A 449 37.39 -12.42 -3.39
CA ALA A 449 38.48 -11.47 -3.25
C ALA A 449 38.54 -10.81 -1.86
N GLU A 450 37.37 -10.47 -1.28
CA GLU A 450 37.28 -9.76 0.00
C GLU A 450 37.37 -10.71 1.21
N TYR A 451 36.67 -11.85 1.16
CA TYR A 451 36.48 -12.76 2.30
C TYR A 451 37.21 -14.11 2.16
N GLY A 452 37.85 -14.38 1.01
CA GLY A 452 38.56 -15.64 0.76
C GLY A 452 37.66 -16.78 0.27
N GLU A 453 37.82 -17.98 0.81
CA GLU A 453 37.01 -19.13 0.36
C GLU A 453 35.54 -18.95 0.71
N ILE A 454 34.67 -19.01 -0.30
CA ILE A 454 33.22 -18.92 -0.17
C ILE A 454 32.54 -20.17 -0.75
N GLU A 455 31.43 -20.58 -0.15
CA GLU A 455 30.60 -21.65 -0.71
C GLU A 455 29.93 -21.18 -2.00
N ASP A 456 30.00 -22.00 -3.08
CA ASP A 456 29.31 -21.72 -4.35
C ASP A 456 27.81 -21.44 -4.17
N GLY A 457 27.19 -22.13 -3.20
CA GLY A 457 25.78 -22.00 -2.86
C GLY A 457 25.40 -20.69 -2.17
N ALA A 458 26.36 -19.84 -1.79
CA ALA A 458 26.09 -18.57 -1.12
C ALA A 458 25.33 -17.58 -2.01
N VAL A 459 25.58 -17.61 -3.31
CA VAL A 459 24.96 -16.74 -4.32
C VAL A 459 24.22 -17.60 -5.34
N ARG A 460 22.91 -17.43 -5.46
CA ARG A 460 22.07 -18.20 -6.41
C ARG A 460 21.14 -17.29 -7.20
N LYS A 461 20.93 -17.67 -8.44
CA LYS A 461 19.93 -17.10 -9.34
C LYS A 461 18.60 -17.83 -9.14
N ILE A 462 17.51 -17.09 -8.95
CA ILE A 462 16.17 -17.67 -8.70
C ILE A 462 15.15 -17.02 -9.66
N MET A 463 14.80 -17.76 -10.72
CA MET A 463 13.93 -17.31 -11.83
C MET A 463 13.13 -18.48 -12.43
N GLY A 464 12.08 -18.18 -13.20
CA GLY A 464 11.12 -19.18 -13.70
C GLY A 464 11.70 -20.25 -14.64
N GLY A 465 12.81 -19.97 -15.32
CA GLY A 465 13.48 -20.92 -16.22
C GLY A 465 14.57 -21.78 -15.57
N VAL A 466 14.79 -21.67 -14.25
CA VAL A 466 15.77 -22.49 -13.51
C VAL A 466 15.14 -23.84 -13.14
N ASP A 467 15.91 -24.93 -13.12
CA ASP A 467 15.38 -26.21 -12.65
C ASP A 467 14.99 -26.13 -11.17
N LYS A 468 13.88 -26.78 -10.78
CA LYS A 468 13.36 -26.85 -9.41
C LYS A 468 13.26 -25.50 -8.67
N VAL A 469 12.76 -24.47 -9.36
CA VAL A 469 12.57 -23.12 -8.79
C VAL A 469 11.87 -23.12 -7.42
N SER A 470 10.81 -23.92 -7.26
CA SER A 470 10.05 -24.00 -6.01
C SER A 470 10.91 -24.48 -4.82
N GLU A 471 11.87 -25.37 -5.07
CA GLU A 471 12.83 -25.84 -4.06
C GLU A 471 13.82 -24.71 -3.71
N LEU A 472 14.38 -24.02 -4.71
CA LEU A 472 15.29 -22.88 -4.48
C LEU A 472 14.63 -21.75 -3.69
N ILE A 473 13.36 -21.44 -3.97
CA ILE A 473 12.57 -20.47 -3.20
C ILE A 473 12.44 -20.94 -1.75
N ARG A 474 12.15 -22.23 -1.54
CA ARG A 474 12.00 -22.81 -0.20
C ARG A 474 13.32 -22.77 0.57
N CYS A 475 14.45 -23.08 -0.06
CA CYS A 475 15.78 -22.99 0.54
C CYS A 475 16.13 -21.53 0.89
N TYR A 476 15.93 -20.60 -0.05
CA TYR A 476 16.17 -19.18 0.23
C TYR A 476 15.33 -18.65 1.39
N ARG A 477 14.11 -19.16 1.57
CA ARG A 477 13.23 -18.80 2.69
C ARG A 477 13.68 -19.39 4.03
N ASN A 478 13.94 -20.70 4.07
CA ASN A 478 14.04 -21.45 5.33
C ASN A 478 15.49 -21.76 5.73
N ASP A 479 16.37 -21.95 4.76
CA ASP A 479 17.73 -22.45 4.99
C ASP A 479 18.72 -21.30 5.12
N ALA A 480 19.92 -21.58 5.63
CA ALA A 480 20.98 -20.59 5.75
C ALA A 480 21.44 -20.08 4.37
N MET A 481 21.49 -20.97 3.38
CA MET A 481 21.88 -20.70 2.00
C MET A 481 20.67 -20.80 1.04
N PRO A 482 20.63 -20.03 -0.05
CA PRO A 482 21.58 -18.97 -0.41
C PRO A 482 21.45 -17.72 0.49
N LYS A 483 22.56 -16.97 0.63
CA LYS A 483 22.60 -15.67 1.32
C LYS A 483 22.18 -14.54 0.39
N ILE A 484 22.59 -14.64 -0.87
CA ILE A 484 22.30 -13.67 -1.91
C ILE A 484 21.47 -14.35 -2.99
N ALA A 485 20.27 -13.81 -3.23
CA ALA A 485 19.41 -14.23 -4.33
C ALA A 485 19.38 -13.15 -5.42
N VAL A 486 19.65 -13.54 -6.65
CA VAL A 486 19.52 -12.67 -7.84
C VAL A 486 18.24 -13.05 -8.58
N THR A 487 17.38 -12.08 -8.85
CA THR A 487 16.11 -12.27 -9.56
C THR A 487 15.86 -11.17 -10.57
N VAL A 488 14.94 -11.40 -11.50
CA VAL A 488 14.37 -10.37 -12.37
C VAL A 488 12.99 -10.02 -11.82
N ASP A 489 11.99 -10.87 -12.06
CA ASP A 489 10.61 -10.62 -11.62
C ASP A 489 10.05 -11.62 -10.61
N LEU A 490 10.67 -12.80 -10.48
CA LEU A 490 10.06 -13.91 -9.76
C LEU A 490 9.91 -13.61 -8.27
N LEU A 491 10.96 -13.10 -7.62
CA LEU A 491 10.93 -12.77 -6.19
C LEU A 491 10.35 -11.37 -5.90
N THR A 492 9.78 -10.68 -6.89
CA THR A 492 9.13 -9.37 -6.67
C THR A 492 7.81 -9.51 -5.90
N THR A 493 7.19 -10.70 -5.92
CA THR A 493 5.91 -10.99 -5.27
C THR A 493 5.80 -12.41 -4.76
N GLY A 494 4.90 -12.62 -3.80
CA GLY A 494 4.45 -13.97 -3.43
C GLY A 494 5.46 -14.79 -2.66
N ILE A 495 6.56 -14.20 -2.18
CA ILE A 495 7.52 -14.91 -1.31
C ILE A 495 7.78 -14.04 -0.09
N ASP A 496 7.78 -14.73 1.05
CA ASP A 496 7.94 -14.15 2.38
C ASP A 496 9.25 -14.65 3.01
N VAL A 497 10.28 -13.81 2.97
CA VAL A 497 11.59 -14.08 3.60
C VAL A 497 11.92 -12.95 4.59
N PRO A 498 11.54 -13.09 5.88
CA PRO A 498 11.77 -12.04 6.89
C PRO A 498 13.25 -11.68 7.08
N LYS A 499 14.15 -12.63 6.81
CA LYS A 499 15.62 -12.49 6.95
C LYS A 499 16.27 -11.58 5.90
N ILE A 500 15.54 -11.07 4.90
CA ILE A 500 16.11 -10.12 3.92
C ILE A 500 16.45 -8.80 4.62
N THR A 501 17.73 -8.46 4.71
CA THR A 501 18.24 -7.22 5.33
C THR A 501 18.70 -6.19 4.30
N ASN A 502 18.95 -6.61 3.05
CA ASN A 502 19.46 -5.75 2.00
C ASN A 502 18.67 -5.95 0.70
N LEU A 503 18.26 -4.84 0.08
CA LEU A 503 17.74 -4.81 -1.29
C LEU A 503 18.73 -4.09 -2.20
N VAL A 504 19.01 -4.67 -3.37
CA VAL A 504 19.94 -4.09 -4.36
C VAL A 504 19.21 -3.90 -5.68
N PHE A 505 19.19 -2.66 -6.17
CA PHE A 505 18.61 -2.30 -7.46
C PHE A 505 19.71 -2.16 -8.51
N LEU A 506 19.76 -3.12 -9.45
CA LEU A 506 20.61 -3.09 -10.64
C LEU A 506 19.79 -2.85 -11.92
N ARG A 507 18.50 -2.54 -11.78
CA ARG A 507 17.57 -2.27 -12.88
C ARG A 507 16.70 -1.07 -12.53
N ARG A 508 16.45 -0.20 -13.51
CA ARG A 508 15.36 0.79 -13.41
C ARG A 508 14.03 0.09 -13.70
N VAL A 509 12.97 0.57 -13.06
CA VAL A 509 11.58 0.13 -13.29
C VAL A 509 10.72 1.33 -13.66
N ASN A 510 9.77 1.13 -14.57
CA ASN A 510 8.85 2.15 -15.04
C ASN A 510 7.56 2.21 -14.21
N SER A 511 7.35 1.23 -13.33
CA SER A 511 6.13 1.08 -12.55
C SER A 511 6.38 1.34 -11.06
N ARG A 512 5.66 2.34 -10.52
CA ARG A 512 5.58 2.62 -9.07
C ARG A 512 5.19 1.37 -8.27
N ILE A 513 4.19 0.65 -8.77
CA ILE A 513 3.63 -0.53 -8.12
C ILE A 513 4.70 -1.60 -7.97
N LEU A 514 5.46 -1.85 -9.03
CA LEU A 514 6.54 -2.84 -9.02
C LEU A 514 7.63 -2.44 -8.02
N TYR A 515 7.98 -1.15 -7.98
CA TYR A 515 8.92 -0.63 -7.00
C TYR A 515 8.46 -0.83 -5.55
N GLU A 516 7.20 -0.51 -5.22
CA GLU A 516 6.65 -0.75 -3.88
C GLU A 516 6.58 -2.25 -3.53
N GLN A 517 6.36 -3.13 -4.51
CA GLN A 517 6.39 -4.58 -4.33
C GLN A 517 7.80 -5.12 -4.06
N MET A 518 8.81 -4.57 -4.75
CA MET A 518 10.23 -4.87 -4.53
C MET A 518 10.67 -4.41 -3.14
N LEU A 519 10.30 -3.19 -2.77
CA LEU A 519 10.59 -2.63 -1.45
C LEU A 519 9.93 -3.45 -0.33
N GLY A 520 8.66 -3.83 -0.52
CA GLY A 520 7.88 -4.67 0.39
C GLY A 520 8.47 -6.07 0.68
N ARG A 521 9.55 -6.49 0.01
CA ARG A 521 10.26 -7.75 0.34
C ARG A 521 11.04 -7.66 1.64
N ALA A 522 11.59 -6.49 1.97
CA ALA A 522 12.45 -6.31 3.13
C ALA A 522 11.77 -5.63 4.32
N THR A 523 10.50 -5.25 4.22
CA THR A 523 9.78 -4.49 5.27
C THR A 523 9.36 -5.32 6.49
N ARG A 524 9.56 -6.63 6.47
CA ARG A 524 9.16 -7.52 7.58
C ARG A 524 10.20 -7.55 8.69
N GLN A 525 9.71 -7.58 9.92
CA GLN A 525 10.51 -7.80 11.13
C GLN A 525 11.09 -9.21 11.17
N CYS A 526 12.28 -9.34 11.76
CA CYS A 526 12.89 -10.64 12.04
C CYS A 526 13.61 -10.61 13.40
N LEU A 527 12.92 -11.10 14.44
CA LEU A 527 13.44 -11.12 15.80
C LEU A 527 14.67 -12.05 15.94
N GLU A 528 14.73 -13.15 15.17
CA GLU A 528 15.85 -14.11 15.20
C GLU A 528 17.21 -13.46 14.94
N ILE A 529 17.24 -12.42 14.10
CA ILE A 529 18.47 -11.71 13.71
C ILE A 529 18.48 -10.26 14.23
N GLY A 530 17.54 -9.87 15.09
CA GLY A 530 17.44 -8.51 15.63
C GLY A 530 17.20 -7.44 14.57
N LYS A 531 16.44 -7.75 13.51
CA LYS A 531 16.25 -6.84 12.38
C LYS A 531 15.27 -5.71 12.71
N GLU A 532 15.82 -4.51 12.93
CA GLU A 532 15.05 -3.27 13.19
C GLU A 532 14.86 -2.38 11.96
N THR A 533 15.81 -2.42 11.02
CA THR A 533 15.78 -1.68 9.74
C THR A 533 16.29 -2.59 8.62
N PHE A 534 16.18 -2.12 7.38
CA PHE A 534 16.84 -2.76 6.23
C PHE A 534 17.54 -1.71 5.35
N ARG A 535 18.48 -2.16 4.53
CA ARG A 535 19.30 -1.28 3.68
C ARG A 535 18.90 -1.40 2.22
N ILE A 536 18.98 -0.27 1.51
CA ILE A 536 18.75 -0.18 0.07
C ILE A 536 20.04 0.26 -0.60
N PHE A 537 20.50 -0.53 -1.56
CA PHE A 537 21.61 -0.19 -2.45
C PHE A 537 21.04 0.15 -3.82
N ASP A 538 21.28 1.36 -4.28
CA ASP A 538 20.77 1.86 -5.55
C ASP A 538 21.94 2.21 -6.48
N ALA A 539 22.19 1.33 -7.46
CA ALA A 539 23.25 1.52 -8.46
C ALA A 539 22.76 2.19 -9.74
N VAL A 540 21.45 2.42 -9.85
CA VAL A 540 20.80 2.90 -11.09
C VAL A 540 20.06 4.23 -10.90
N ASP A 541 20.17 4.81 -9.72
CA ASP A 541 19.53 6.05 -9.29
C ASP A 541 18.00 6.00 -9.33
N LEU A 542 17.41 4.84 -9.04
CA LEU A 542 15.96 4.63 -9.07
C LEU A 542 15.23 5.40 -7.95
N TYR A 543 15.83 5.49 -6.78
CA TYR A 543 15.20 5.98 -5.57
C TYR A 543 14.77 7.47 -5.69
N PRO A 544 15.62 8.43 -6.09
CA PRO A 544 15.20 9.83 -6.21
C PRO A 544 14.08 10.06 -7.23
N HIS A 545 13.99 9.21 -8.26
CA HIS A 545 12.98 9.34 -9.31
C HIS A 545 11.60 8.81 -8.89
N LEU A 546 11.55 7.72 -8.12
CA LEU A 546 10.29 7.10 -7.70
C LEU A 546 9.83 7.49 -6.30
N GLN A 547 10.71 8.05 -5.47
CA GLN A 547 10.34 8.54 -4.14
C GLN A 547 9.18 9.55 -4.24
N ASN A 548 9.23 10.45 -5.24
CA ASN A 548 8.18 11.43 -5.53
C ASN A 548 6.89 10.82 -6.08
N LEU A 549 6.71 9.50 -6.17
CA LEU A 549 5.48 8.89 -6.68
C LEU A 549 4.93 7.83 -5.73
N THR A 550 5.68 7.47 -4.70
CA THR A 550 5.28 6.49 -3.69
C THR A 550 4.67 7.17 -2.47
N GLN A 551 3.99 6.40 -1.63
CA GLN A 551 3.54 6.84 -0.30
C GLN A 551 4.71 7.12 0.67
N MET A 552 5.97 7.02 0.22
CA MET A 552 7.19 7.11 1.03
C MET A 552 8.01 8.36 0.65
N ARG A 553 7.43 9.55 0.82
CA ARG A 553 8.12 10.85 0.58
C ARG A 553 8.66 11.57 1.84
N PRO A 554 9.90 12.06 1.82
CA PRO A 554 10.30 13.25 2.54
C PRO A 554 9.88 14.50 1.74
N VAL A 555 9.35 15.50 2.42
CA VAL A 555 9.01 16.81 1.82
C VAL A 555 10.19 17.74 1.97
N VAL A 556 10.73 18.26 0.86
CA VAL A 556 11.46 19.54 0.90
C VAL A 556 11.10 20.38 -0.32
N VAL A 557 10.87 21.66 -0.02
CA VAL A 557 10.67 22.80 -0.92
C VAL A 557 11.76 22.83 -1.99
N ASP A 558 11.37 22.78 -3.27
CA ASP A 558 12.29 22.71 -4.40
C ASP A 558 13.32 23.86 -4.38
N PRO A 559 14.63 23.58 -4.14
CA PRO A 559 15.67 24.60 -4.15
C PRO A 559 15.90 25.20 -5.55
N LYS A 560 15.44 24.53 -6.62
CA LYS A 560 15.75 24.86 -8.02
C LYS A 560 14.85 25.95 -8.64
N VAL A 561 13.70 26.28 -8.03
CA VAL A 561 12.78 27.30 -8.57
C VAL A 561 13.34 28.70 -8.36
N SER A 562 13.82 29.37 -9.39
CA SER A 562 14.54 30.65 -9.26
C SER A 562 13.63 31.80 -8.80
N LEU A 563 14.19 32.88 -8.23
CA LEU A 563 13.40 34.06 -7.85
C LEU A 563 12.71 34.69 -9.07
N GLU A 564 13.33 34.65 -10.24
CA GLU A 564 12.70 35.05 -11.51
C GLU A 564 11.43 34.24 -11.81
N GLN A 565 11.47 32.92 -11.66
CA GLN A 565 10.30 32.07 -11.91
C GLN A 565 9.16 32.38 -10.94
N LEU A 566 9.48 32.61 -9.66
CA LEU A 566 8.47 32.94 -8.66
C LEU A 566 7.83 34.33 -8.89
N PHE A 567 8.63 35.35 -9.26
CA PHE A 567 8.08 36.66 -9.61
C PHE A 567 7.22 36.59 -10.88
N ASP A 568 7.61 35.80 -11.88
CA ASP A 568 6.81 35.57 -13.09
C ASP A 568 5.50 34.85 -12.79
N GLU A 569 5.52 33.80 -11.96
CA GLU A 569 4.31 33.06 -11.56
C GLU A 569 3.35 33.95 -10.76
N LEU A 570 3.88 34.78 -9.85
CA LEU A 570 3.08 35.73 -9.08
C LEU A 570 2.28 36.68 -9.99
N THR A 571 2.81 37.02 -11.16
CA THR A 571 2.13 37.90 -12.13
C THR A 571 1.09 37.21 -13.01
N LYS A 572 1.13 35.87 -13.12
CA LYS A 572 0.28 35.05 -14.01
C LYS A 572 -0.92 34.44 -13.29
N VAL A 573 -0.81 34.22 -11.98
CA VAL A 573 -1.86 33.61 -11.18
C VAL A 573 -2.94 34.63 -10.83
N GLU A 574 -4.21 34.31 -11.08
CA GLU A 574 -5.35 35.20 -10.81
C GLU A 574 -6.01 34.96 -9.44
N LYS A 575 -5.82 33.77 -8.84
CA LYS A 575 -6.38 33.43 -7.52
C LYS A 575 -5.49 33.95 -6.38
N VAL A 576 -6.08 34.75 -5.49
CA VAL A 576 -5.38 35.41 -4.36
C VAL A 576 -4.70 34.40 -3.41
N GLU A 577 -5.33 33.24 -3.15
CA GLU A 577 -4.76 32.20 -2.29
C GLU A 577 -3.45 31.61 -2.85
N HIS A 578 -3.37 31.46 -4.17
CA HIS A 578 -2.17 30.95 -4.84
C HIS A 578 -1.09 32.04 -4.96
N GLN A 579 -1.49 33.30 -5.19
CA GLN A 579 -0.57 34.44 -5.12
C GLN A 579 0.08 34.56 -3.73
N ARG A 580 -0.68 34.29 -2.66
CA ARG A 580 -0.16 34.30 -1.29
C ARG A 580 0.91 33.22 -1.09
N ALA A 581 0.64 31.99 -1.54
CA ALA A 581 1.61 30.89 -1.45
C ALA A 581 2.91 31.19 -2.22
N ILE A 582 2.82 31.80 -3.42
CA ILE A 582 3.99 32.21 -4.20
C ILE A 582 4.75 33.35 -3.48
N LEU A 583 4.03 34.31 -2.91
CA LEU A 583 4.64 35.42 -2.18
C LEU A 583 5.40 34.95 -0.93
N ASP A 584 4.87 33.96 -0.22
CA ASP A 584 5.55 33.34 0.93
C ASP A 584 6.85 32.65 0.49
N GLN A 585 6.85 31.99 -0.67
CA GLN A 585 8.08 31.39 -1.26
C GLN A 585 9.12 32.44 -1.66
N ILE A 586 8.69 33.54 -2.29
CA ILE A 586 9.57 34.68 -2.62
C ILE A 586 10.19 35.25 -1.34
N THR A 587 9.38 35.44 -0.30
CA THR A 587 9.82 35.99 0.99
C THR A 587 10.90 35.12 1.63
N VAL A 588 10.69 33.80 1.67
CA VAL A 588 11.66 32.84 2.23
C VAL A 588 12.95 32.82 1.40
N LYS A 589 12.86 32.80 0.07
CA LYS A 589 14.02 32.71 -0.81
C LYS A 589 14.84 34.00 -0.85
N LEU A 590 14.17 35.16 -0.87
CA LEU A 590 14.79 36.48 -0.82
C LEU A 590 15.51 36.70 0.53
N ARG A 591 14.89 36.31 1.66
CA ARG A 591 15.51 36.37 3.00
C ARG A 591 16.83 35.59 3.05
N ARG A 592 16.89 34.40 2.46
CA ARG A 592 18.11 33.57 2.42
C ARG A 592 19.20 34.17 1.53
N ARG A 593 18.82 34.84 0.44
CA ARG A 593 19.78 35.44 -0.50
C ARG A 593 20.34 36.78 -0.07
N LEU A 594 19.61 37.59 0.70
CA LEU A 594 20.03 38.94 1.12
C LEU A 594 21.46 39.00 1.70
N GLY A 595 21.86 38.00 2.47
CA GLY A 595 23.22 37.93 3.05
C GLY A 595 24.33 37.52 2.07
N ARG A 596 24.01 37.22 0.81
CA ARG A 596 24.94 36.68 -0.22
C ARG A 596 24.86 37.42 -1.57
N ILE A 597 24.09 38.50 -1.67
CA ILE A 597 24.01 39.31 -2.89
C ILE A 597 25.28 40.18 -2.99
N PRO A 598 26.07 40.09 -4.07
CA PRO A 598 27.22 40.98 -4.25
C PRO A 598 26.78 42.43 -4.44
N ASP A 599 27.61 43.39 -4.03
CA ASP A 599 27.30 44.83 -4.09
C ASP A 599 26.94 45.33 -5.49
N GLU A 600 27.47 44.70 -6.54
CA GLU A 600 27.15 45.02 -7.93
C GLU A 600 25.71 44.66 -8.31
N ALA A 601 25.24 43.46 -7.94
CA ALA A 601 23.84 43.07 -8.16
C ALA A 601 22.89 43.87 -7.28
N ARG A 602 23.32 44.29 -6.09
CA ARG A 602 22.53 45.16 -5.22
C ARG A 602 22.28 46.53 -5.87
N LYS A 603 23.32 47.16 -6.43
CA LYS A 603 23.20 48.43 -7.17
C LYS A 603 22.34 48.29 -8.43
N GLN A 604 22.49 47.19 -9.17
CA GLN A 604 21.66 46.91 -10.35
C GLN A 604 20.19 46.67 -9.96
N TYR A 605 19.95 45.99 -8.85
CA TYR A 605 18.62 45.79 -8.31
C TYR A 605 17.98 47.12 -7.93
N GLU A 606 18.66 47.96 -7.16
CA GLU A 606 18.14 49.27 -6.74
C GLU A 606 17.82 50.18 -7.94
N ALA A 607 18.64 50.14 -9.00
CA ALA A 607 18.39 50.91 -10.22
C ALA A 607 17.13 50.48 -11.00
N ILE A 608 16.75 49.20 -10.93
CA ILE A 608 15.61 48.63 -11.67
C ILE A 608 14.35 48.54 -10.79
N ALA A 609 14.50 48.12 -9.55
CA ALA A 609 13.42 48.00 -8.59
C ALA A 609 12.97 49.37 -8.05
N GLY A 610 13.89 50.34 -7.98
CA GLY A 610 13.66 51.65 -7.33
C GLY A 610 13.61 51.57 -5.80
N GLU A 611 13.92 50.42 -5.22
CA GLU A 611 14.01 50.15 -3.79
C GLU A 611 15.08 49.08 -3.52
N THR A 612 15.56 48.99 -2.28
CA THR A 612 16.57 47.98 -1.92
C THR A 612 15.93 46.59 -1.82
N PRO A 613 16.70 45.51 -2.03
CA PRO A 613 16.20 44.14 -1.85
C PRO A 613 15.56 43.90 -0.46
N GLU A 614 16.04 44.57 0.59
CA GLU A 614 15.46 44.54 1.93
C GLU A 614 14.09 45.23 1.99
N ALA A 615 13.93 46.37 1.31
CA ALA A 615 12.66 47.06 1.23
C ALA A 615 11.61 46.22 0.49
N THR A 616 12.01 45.51 -0.57
CA THR A 616 11.13 44.55 -1.27
C THR A 616 10.76 43.37 -0.38
N LEU A 617 11.68 42.88 0.46
CA LEU A 617 11.37 41.82 1.43
C LEU A 617 10.37 42.28 2.48
N GLU A 618 10.53 43.49 3.03
CA GLU A 618 9.57 44.03 4.00
C GLU A 618 8.21 44.31 3.37
N ARG A 619 8.18 44.77 2.11
CA ARG A 619 6.95 44.87 1.31
C ARG A 619 6.29 43.50 1.15
N ALA A 620 7.07 42.46 0.81
CA ALA A 620 6.61 41.08 0.66
C ALA A 620 5.97 40.48 1.92
N ARG A 621 6.41 40.91 3.11
CA ARG A 621 5.83 40.43 4.39
C ARG A 621 4.50 41.07 4.74
N HIS A 622 4.28 42.32 4.33
CA HIS A 622 3.22 43.16 4.88
C HIS A 622 2.16 43.62 3.86
N ALA A 623 2.45 43.56 2.56
CA ALA A 623 1.50 43.98 1.53
C ALA A 623 0.56 42.85 1.08
N ASP A 624 -0.53 43.26 0.44
CA ASP A 624 -1.47 42.35 -0.23
C ASP A 624 -0.77 41.66 -1.44
N PRO A 625 -0.96 40.34 -1.66
CA PRO A 625 -0.39 39.63 -2.81
C PRO A 625 -0.69 40.28 -4.16
N VAL A 626 -1.86 40.90 -4.30
CA VAL A 626 -2.28 41.58 -5.54
C VAL A 626 -1.41 42.80 -5.82
N ASP A 627 -0.99 43.53 -4.78
CA ASP A 627 -0.17 44.73 -4.93
C ASP A 627 1.27 44.40 -5.32
N ILE A 628 1.80 43.28 -4.83
CA ILE A 628 3.14 42.82 -5.19
C ILE A 628 3.16 42.18 -6.57
N ALA A 629 2.10 41.45 -6.94
CA ALA A 629 1.92 40.98 -8.31
C ALA A 629 1.91 42.17 -9.30
N ARG A 630 1.22 43.26 -8.95
CA ARG A 630 1.21 44.50 -9.76
C ARG A 630 2.59 45.18 -9.80
N TRP A 631 3.29 45.22 -8.67
CA TRP A 631 4.64 45.77 -8.56
C TRP A 631 5.67 44.99 -9.42
N ALA A 632 5.60 43.66 -9.39
CA ALA A 632 6.46 42.76 -10.16
C ALA A 632 6.17 42.86 -11.66
N LYS A 633 4.88 42.99 -12.05
CA LYS A 633 4.48 43.18 -13.46
C LYS A 633 5.08 44.44 -14.10
N GLY A 634 5.31 45.48 -13.31
CA GLY A 634 5.95 46.71 -13.78
C GLY A 634 7.48 46.64 -13.90
N ARG A 635 8.12 45.54 -13.48
CA ARG A 635 9.59 45.40 -13.35
C ARG A 635 10.06 44.00 -13.80
N PRO A 636 9.89 43.65 -15.08
CA PRO A 636 10.33 42.35 -15.60
C PRO A 636 11.85 42.21 -15.45
N GLY A 637 12.34 41.03 -15.05
CA GLY A 637 13.77 40.76 -14.87
C GLY A 637 14.34 41.06 -13.48
N VAL A 638 13.52 41.52 -12.53
CA VAL A 638 13.94 41.82 -11.15
C VAL A 638 14.40 40.56 -10.39
N GLY A 639 13.80 39.40 -10.66
CA GLY A 639 14.19 38.13 -10.06
C GLY A 639 15.51 37.59 -10.60
N LYS A 640 15.82 37.85 -11.88
CA LYS A 640 17.07 37.44 -12.53
C LYS A 640 18.31 38.10 -11.93
N ILE A 641 18.20 39.35 -11.52
CA ILE A 641 19.28 40.09 -10.82
C ILE A 641 19.49 39.48 -9.43
N LEU A 642 18.40 39.16 -8.74
CA LEU A 642 18.45 38.48 -7.45
C LEU A 642 18.98 37.05 -7.56
N ASP A 643 18.83 36.39 -8.70
CA ASP A 643 19.34 35.04 -9.00
C ASP A 643 20.81 35.02 -9.46
N TRP A 644 21.48 36.17 -9.61
CA TRP A 644 22.84 36.25 -10.15
C TRP A 644 23.90 35.49 -9.31
N ASN A 645 24.77 34.71 -9.95
CA ASN A 645 25.89 33.99 -9.33
C ASN A 645 27.18 34.31 -10.12
N PRO A 646 28.24 34.87 -9.50
CA PRO A 646 29.47 35.24 -10.20
C PRO A 646 30.34 34.06 -10.70
N GLU A 647 30.18 32.85 -10.13
CA GLU A 647 31.05 31.70 -10.44
C GLU A 647 30.56 30.81 -11.59
N GLY A 648 30.11 31.42 -12.69
CA GLY A 648 29.49 30.69 -13.80
C GLY A 648 30.10 31.01 -15.17
N LYS A 649 31.38 30.69 -15.41
CA LYS A 649 31.91 30.58 -16.79
C LYS A 649 32.97 29.48 -16.90
N GLY A 650 32.69 28.50 -17.76
CA GLY A 650 33.65 27.51 -18.22
C GLY A 650 32.91 26.32 -18.82
N GLY A 651 32.69 26.32 -20.14
CA GLY A 651 32.38 25.09 -20.84
C GLY A 651 33.64 24.23 -20.89
N GLU A 652 33.58 23.01 -20.37
CA GLU A 652 34.65 22.03 -20.52
C GLU A 652 34.18 20.88 -21.41
N PHE A 653 35.03 20.58 -22.39
CA PHE A 653 34.92 19.43 -23.27
C PHE A 653 35.06 18.13 -22.46
N ILE A 654 34.25 17.13 -22.80
CA ILE A 654 34.33 15.78 -22.22
C ILE A 654 35.49 15.03 -22.89
N PRO A 655 36.52 14.56 -22.15
CA PRO A 655 37.44 13.58 -22.68
C PRO A 655 36.80 12.19 -22.59
N ILE A 656 36.76 11.47 -23.72
CA ILE A 656 36.44 10.04 -23.72
C ILE A 656 37.68 9.31 -23.21
N SER A 657 37.68 8.93 -21.94
CA SER A 657 38.65 8.00 -21.37
C SER A 657 38.20 6.57 -21.67
N HIS A 658 39.02 5.86 -22.43
CA HIS A 658 39.06 4.40 -22.42
C HIS A 658 40.06 3.97 -21.34
N THR A 659 39.64 3.95 -20.08
CA THR A 659 40.44 3.38 -19.00
C THR A 659 39.53 2.58 -18.07
N PRO A 660 39.83 1.29 -17.79
CA PRO A 660 39.03 0.50 -16.86
C PRO A 660 39.35 0.98 -15.44
N GLY A 661 38.34 1.55 -14.78
CA GLY A 661 38.43 2.08 -13.41
C GLY A 661 37.90 3.51 -13.32
N GLY A 662 36.59 3.69 -13.46
CA GLY A 662 35.95 4.97 -13.14
C GLY A 662 35.84 5.13 -11.63
N ASN A 663 36.17 6.31 -11.10
CA ASN A 663 36.01 6.63 -9.67
C ASN A 663 34.55 6.37 -9.23
N VAL A 664 34.33 5.33 -8.42
CA VAL A 664 33.05 5.08 -7.76
C VAL A 664 32.88 6.10 -6.66
N THR A 665 31.80 6.87 -6.69
CA THR A 665 31.43 7.71 -5.56
C THR A 665 30.24 7.07 -4.87
N VAL A 666 30.40 6.72 -3.60
CA VAL A 666 29.31 6.20 -2.78
C VAL A 666 28.75 7.37 -2.00
N THR A 667 27.47 7.70 -2.25
CA THR A 667 26.77 8.75 -1.51
C THR A 667 25.61 8.13 -0.75
N ARG A 668 25.32 8.62 0.45
CA ARG A 668 24.15 8.21 1.23
C ARG A 668 23.14 9.36 1.17
N GLY A 669 21.94 9.10 0.68
CA GLY A 669 20.95 10.15 0.40
C GLY A 669 20.01 10.42 1.59
N TYR A 670 20.06 11.62 2.18
CA TYR A 670 19.14 12.06 3.24
C TYR A 670 17.98 12.91 2.67
N GLY A 671 17.23 12.36 1.72
CA GLY A 671 16.22 13.10 0.97
C GLY A 671 16.88 14.21 0.13
N THR A 672 16.60 15.49 0.44
CA THR A 672 17.24 16.63 -0.26
C THR A 672 18.55 17.09 0.38
N ALA A 673 18.91 16.57 1.55
CA ALA A 673 20.22 16.81 2.14
C ALA A 673 21.20 15.74 1.64
N SER A 674 22.38 16.17 1.19
CA SER A 674 23.48 15.27 0.80
C SER A 674 24.40 14.94 1.98
N LYS A 675 24.27 15.67 3.10
CA LYS A 675 25.06 15.49 4.32
C LYS A 675 24.18 15.23 5.54
N PRO A 676 24.59 14.33 6.45
CA PRO A 676 23.84 14.03 7.66
C PRO A 676 23.73 15.26 8.60
N GLU A 677 24.73 16.13 8.64
CA GLU A 677 24.70 17.36 9.46
C GLU A 677 23.59 18.31 9.03
N ASP A 678 23.44 18.51 7.71
CA ASP A 678 22.42 19.39 7.15
C ASP A 678 21.01 18.82 7.41
N PHE A 679 20.86 17.50 7.36
CA PHE A 679 19.61 16.82 7.69
C PHE A 679 19.19 17.05 9.15
N LEU A 680 20.12 16.87 10.10
CA LEU A 680 19.86 17.12 11.53
C LEU A 680 19.60 18.59 11.84
N GLN A 681 20.27 19.52 11.15
CA GLN A 681 20.02 20.95 11.28
C GLN A 681 18.62 21.33 10.78
N ASN A 682 18.21 20.80 9.62
CA ASN A 682 16.87 21.02 9.08
C ASN A 682 15.80 20.45 10.02
N PHE A 683 16.00 19.25 10.56
CA PHE A 683 15.13 18.68 11.58
C PHE A 683 15.03 19.58 12.82
N THR A 684 16.15 20.09 13.30
CA THR A 684 16.19 20.97 14.47
C THR A 684 15.42 22.27 14.23
N ALA A 685 15.60 22.88 13.05
CA ALA A 685 14.85 24.07 12.65
C ALA A 685 13.34 23.78 12.58
N TYR A 686 12.96 22.68 11.93
CA TYR A 686 11.57 22.26 11.81
C TYR A 686 10.89 22.08 13.18
N VAL A 687 11.54 21.36 14.11
CA VAL A 687 11.00 21.15 15.45
C VAL A 687 10.82 22.49 16.18
N ARG A 688 11.78 23.41 16.09
CA ARG A 688 11.70 24.72 16.77
C ARG A 688 10.62 25.62 16.18
N ASP A 689 10.52 25.67 14.86
CA ASP A 689 9.56 26.53 14.16
C ASP A 689 8.11 26.05 14.36
N ASN A 690 7.91 24.73 14.56
CA ASN A 690 6.60 24.10 14.68
C ASN A 690 6.24 23.63 16.10
N ALA A 691 7.11 23.81 17.09
CA ALA A 691 6.91 23.33 18.48
C ALA A 691 5.60 23.82 19.12
N ASN A 692 5.13 25.01 18.73
CA ASN A 692 3.90 25.62 19.23
C ASN A 692 2.71 25.52 18.25
N GLN A 693 2.93 24.99 17.04
CA GLN A 693 1.90 24.88 16.00
C GLN A 693 1.32 23.46 15.94
N ILE A 694 2.15 22.45 16.21
CA ILE A 694 1.78 21.05 16.16
C ILE A 694 1.55 20.54 17.58
N ALA A 695 0.30 20.21 17.91
CA ALA A 695 -0.10 19.78 19.25
C ALA A 695 0.76 18.62 19.79
N ALA A 696 1.12 17.67 18.93
CA ALA A 696 1.96 16.53 19.30
C ALA A 696 3.40 16.93 19.66
N LEU A 697 3.99 17.93 18.97
CA LEU A 697 5.30 18.48 19.34
C LEU A 697 5.22 19.24 20.67
N THR A 698 4.15 20.03 20.86
CA THR A 698 3.93 20.77 22.11
C THR A 698 3.84 19.82 23.31
N LEU A 699 3.09 18.73 23.18
CA LEU A 699 2.98 17.69 24.22
C LEU A 699 4.34 17.09 24.58
N VAL A 700 5.13 16.69 23.58
CA VAL A 700 6.46 16.10 23.81
C VAL A 700 7.43 17.06 24.52
N VAL A 701 7.40 18.33 24.15
CA VAL A 701 8.32 19.35 24.67
C VAL A 701 7.88 19.85 26.04
N GLN A 702 6.61 20.18 26.21
CA GLN A 702 6.09 20.90 27.37
C GLN A 702 5.34 20.01 28.38
N ARG A 703 4.66 18.97 27.92
CA ARG A 703 3.77 18.13 28.75
C ARG A 703 3.94 16.63 28.47
N PRO A 704 5.15 16.07 28.61
CA PRO A 704 5.40 14.66 28.28
C PRO A 704 4.52 13.70 29.09
N ARG A 705 4.06 14.11 30.29
CA ARG A 705 3.10 13.39 31.14
C ARG A 705 1.80 13.01 30.44
N GLU A 706 1.30 13.90 29.59
CA GLU A 706 0.00 13.75 28.93
C GLU A 706 0.10 12.89 27.66
N LEU A 707 1.32 12.52 27.24
CA LEU A 707 1.56 11.81 25.99
C LEU A 707 0.94 10.40 26.01
N THR A 708 -0.02 10.20 25.12
CA THR A 708 -0.68 8.91 24.86
C THR A 708 -0.07 8.19 23.64
N ARG A 709 -0.39 6.90 23.46
CA ARG A 709 0.00 6.16 22.24
C ARG A 709 -0.54 6.81 20.96
N ALA A 710 -1.76 7.34 21.01
CA ALA A 710 -2.39 8.01 19.87
C ALA A 710 -1.65 9.29 19.46
N GLU A 711 -1.19 10.08 20.44
CA GLU A 711 -0.42 11.30 20.19
C GLU A 711 1.01 10.99 19.73
N LEU A 712 1.65 9.95 20.27
CA LEU A 712 2.96 9.50 19.77
C LEU A 712 2.85 8.99 18.33
N ARG A 713 1.78 8.25 18.00
CA ARG A 713 1.47 7.83 16.63
C ARG A 713 1.29 9.04 15.72
N ALA A 714 0.55 10.05 16.16
CA ALA A 714 0.34 11.28 15.41
C ALA A 714 1.66 12.05 15.19
N LEU A 715 2.51 12.15 16.21
CA LEU A 715 3.84 12.75 16.11
C LEU A 715 4.71 12.05 15.07
N ARG A 716 4.80 10.72 15.13
CA ARG A 716 5.61 9.93 14.18
C ARG A 716 5.12 10.13 12.75
N LEU A 717 3.81 10.03 12.52
CA LEU A 717 3.23 10.28 11.21
C LEU A 717 3.50 11.70 10.72
N GLU A 718 3.48 12.70 11.59
CA GLU A 718 3.76 14.08 11.24
C GLU A 718 5.23 14.30 10.86
N LEU A 719 6.17 13.75 11.63
CA LEU A 719 7.60 13.82 11.33
C LEU A 719 7.98 13.05 10.05
N ASP A 720 7.37 11.88 9.85
CA ASP A 720 7.55 11.07 8.64
C ASP A 720 7.06 11.79 7.37
N LYS A 721 6.05 12.66 7.46
CA LYS A 721 5.64 13.51 6.31
C LYS A 721 6.81 14.35 5.78
N PHE A 722 7.70 14.78 6.66
CA PHE A 722 8.87 15.59 6.30
C PHE A 722 10.15 14.76 6.15
N GLY A 723 10.06 13.42 6.21
CA GLY A 723 11.21 12.53 6.04
C GLY A 723 12.02 12.25 7.29
N TYR A 724 11.58 12.77 8.44
CA TYR A 724 12.25 12.64 9.72
C TYR A 724 11.86 11.35 10.44
N SER A 725 11.97 10.21 9.75
CA SER A 725 11.73 8.90 10.36
C SER A 725 12.81 8.59 11.38
N GLU A 726 12.45 7.80 12.39
CA GLU A 726 13.36 7.44 13.48
C GLU A 726 14.62 6.73 12.95
N ALA A 727 14.48 5.89 11.92
CA ALA A 727 15.60 5.24 11.24
C ALA A 727 16.57 6.26 10.60
N ASN A 728 16.03 7.26 9.90
CA ASN A 728 16.82 8.31 9.26
C ASN A 728 17.55 9.19 10.29
N LEU A 729 16.86 9.56 11.38
CA LEU A 729 17.43 10.37 12.45
C LEU A 729 18.57 9.64 13.17
N ARG A 730 18.37 8.36 13.52
CA ARG A 730 19.41 7.52 14.12
C ARG A 730 20.62 7.39 13.19
N ARG A 731 20.40 7.09 11.90
CA ARG A 731 21.50 6.95 10.94
C ARG A 731 22.25 8.27 10.73
N ALA A 732 21.54 9.39 10.60
CA ALA A 732 22.17 10.70 10.47
C ALA A 732 23.03 11.04 11.70
N TRP A 733 22.53 10.75 12.90
CA TRP A 733 23.30 10.94 14.13
C TRP A 733 24.56 10.07 14.15
N GLN A 734 24.43 8.80 13.81
CA GLN A 734 25.54 7.86 13.75
C GLN A 734 26.60 8.32 12.75
N ASP A 735 26.21 8.77 11.55
CA ASP A 735 27.15 9.25 10.54
C ASP A 735 27.87 10.55 10.97
N THR A 736 27.19 11.46 11.67
CA THR A 736 27.78 12.75 12.12
C THR A 736 28.62 12.62 13.39
N LYS A 737 28.23 11.77 14.34
CA LYS A 737 28.86 11.66 15.66
C LYS A 737 29.68 10.40 15.88
N ASN A 738 29.59 9.43 14.97
CA ASN A 738 30.17 8.09 15.11
C ASN A 738 29.70 7.38 16.40
N GLU A 739 28.47 7.65 16.81
CA GLU A 739 27.82 7.09 17.99
C GLU A 739 26.52 6.39 17.57
N ASP A 740 26.42 5.09 17.82
CA ASP A 740 25.18 4.34 17.62
C ASP A 740 24.31 4.47 18.87
N ILE A 741 23.26 5.30 18.78
CA ILE A 741 22.35 5.57 19.89
C ILE A 741 20.95 5.10 19.50
N ALA A 742 20.45 4.08 20.21
CA ALA A 742 19.06 3.61 20.13
C ALA A 742 18.09 4.58 20.84
N ALA A 743 18.15 5.87 20.49
CA ALA A 743 17.26 6.90 21.01
C ALA A 743 15.89 6.85 20.31
N SER A 744 14.84 7.14 21.06
CA SER A 744 13.48 7.25 20.51
C SER A 744 13.26 8.59 19.80
N VAL A 745 12.26 8.66 18.93
CA VAL A 745 11.85 9.92 18.27
C VAL A 745 11.61 11.06 19.27
N ILE A 746 11.10 10.75 20.46
CA ILE A 746 10.90 11.72 21.56
C ILE A 746 12.25 12.30 22.00
N GLY A 747 13.28 11.45 22.13
CA GLY A 747 14.64 11.88 22.45
C GLY A 747 15.18 12.87 21.43
N PHE A 748 15.01 12.61 20.14
CA PHE A 748 15.43 13.52 19.07
C PHE A 748 14.69 14.85 19.09
N VAL A 749 13.35 14.84 19.24
CA VAL A 749 12.54 16.07 19.34
C VAL A 749 12.98 16.92 20.55
N ARG A 750 13.20 16.28 21.71
CA ARG A 750 13.63 16.98 22.92
C ARG A 750 15.06 17.49 22.84
N GLN A 751 15.96 16.75 22.18
CA GLN A 751 17.32 17.23 21.90
C GLN A 751 17.28 18.47 21.00
N ALA A 752 16.46 18.47 19.94
CA ALA A 752 16.30 19.59 19.03
C ALA A 752 15.67 20.84 19.70
N ALA A 753 14.63 20.63 20.52
CA ALA A 753 13.87 21.70 21.17
C ALA A 753 14.52 22.24 22.45
N LEU A 754 15.00 21.36 23.33
CA LEU A 754 15.42 21.67 24.69
C LEU A 754 16.93 21.47 24.93
N GLY A 755 17.65 20.84 23.99
CA GLY A 755 19.06 20.50 24.15
C GLY A 755 19.32 19.30 25.08
N ASP A 756 18.31 18.46 25.33
CA ASP A 756 18.47 17.25 26.14
C ASP A 756 19.50 16.28 25.51
N SER A 757 20.32 15.63 26.33
CA SER A 757 21.23 14.58 25.85
C SER A 757 20.46 13.37 25.30
N LEU A 758 20.88 12.90 24.13
CA LEU A 758 20.41 11.64 23.55
C LEU A 758 21.04 10.48 24.33
N VAL A 759 20.18 9.66 24.91
CA VAL A 759 20.55 8.46 25.70
C VAL A 759 19.72 7.31 25.13
N PRO A 760 20.26 6.07 25.06
CA PRO A 760 19.49 4.90 24.66
C PRO A 760 18.16 4.81 25.42
N TYR A 761 17.08 4.51 24.69
CA TYR A 761 15.74 4.55 25.27
C TYR A 761 15.59 3.53 26.41
N ASP A 762 16.16 2.34 26.28
CA ASP A 762 16.12 1.30 27.31
C ASP A 762 16.85 1.70 28.60
N GLU A 763 18.00 2.39 28.49
CA GLU A 763 18.73 2.94 29.64
C GLU A 763 17.92 4.01 30.36
N ARG A 764 17.26 4.89 29.59
CA ARG A 764 16.35 5.92 30.11
C ARG A 764 15.19 5.28 30.87
N VAL A 765 14.61 4.20 30.35
CA VAL A 765 13.54 3.43 31.03
C VAL A 765 14.06 2.79 32.31
N LYS A 766 15.19 2.08 32.26
CA LYS A 766 15.79 1.44 33.44
C LYS A 766 16.09 2.48 34.54
N ALA A 767 16.61 3.65 34.18
CA ALA A 767 16.89 4.74 35.12
C ALA A 767 15.61 5.29 35.76
N ALA A 768 14.56 5.53 34.97
CA ALA A 768 13.25 5.97 35.46
C ALA A 768 12.62 4.93 36.40
N MET A 769 12.60 3.66 35.99
CA MET A 769 12.03 2.56 36.77
C MET A 769 12.80 2.31 38.07
N LYS A 770 14.12 2.53 38.09
CA LYS A 770 14.92 2.49 39.32
C LYS A 770 14.49 3.58 40.31
N ARG A 771 14.19 4.80 39.84
CA ARG A 771 13.68 5.89 40.70
C ARG A 771 12.27 5.61 41.20
N ILE A 772 11.38 5.09 40.35
CA ILE A 772 10.03 4.66 40.75
C ILE A 772 10.11 3.51 41.77
N GLY A 773 11.01 2.56 41.58
CA GLY A 773 11.27 1.48 42.55
C GLY A 773 11.75 1.99 43.91
N ALA A 774 12.38 3.17 43.96
CA ALA A 774 12.87 3.82 45.16
C ALA A 774 11.92 4.88 45.76
N SER A 775 10.86 5.28 45.05
CA SER A 775 9.98 6.39 45.47
C SER A 775 9.13 6.05 46.70
N ARG A 776 8.79 4.77 46.87
CA ARG A 776 7.98 4.27 47.98
C ARG A 776 8.21 2.77 48.21
N PRO A 777 7.87 2.23 49.40
CA PRO A 777 7.89 0.79 49.63
C PRO A 777 6.84 0.07 48.78
N TRP A 778 7.29 -0.87 47.96
CA TRP A 778 6.45 -1.73 47.11
C TRP A 778 6.39 -3.17 47.64
N THR A 779 5.22 -3.79 47.56
CA THR A 779 5.07 -5.23 47.85
C THR A 779 5.75 -6.09 46.78
N ASP A 780 6.06 -7.35 47.10
CA ASP A 780 6.71 -8.27 46.14
C ASP A 780 5.87 -8.48 44.86
N VAL A 781 4.54 -8.49 45.00
CA VAL A 781 3.61 -8.59 43.86
C VAL A 781 3.68 -7.33 43.00
N GLN A 782 3.68 -6.14 43.61
CA GLN A 782 3.80 -4.88 42.89
C GLN A 782 5.15 -4.74 42.18
N ARG A 783 6.25 -5.17 42.79
CA ARG A 783 7.59 -5.17 42.16
C ARG A 783 7.64 -6.04 40.90
N LYS A 784 7.04 -7.23 40.95
CA LYS A 784 6.93 -8.11 39.76
C LYS A 784 6.14 -7.45 38.64
N TRP A 785 5.03 -6.77 38.96
CA TRP A 785 4.24 -6.04 37.98
C TRP A 785 4.96 -4.81 37.42
N LEU A 786 5.66 -4.04 38.25
CA LEU A 786 6.49 -2.92 37.80
C LEU A 786 7.57 -3.40 36.83
N LYS A 787 8.21 -4.55 37.09
CA LYS A 787 9.17 -5.15 36.15
C LYS A 787 8.53 -5.53 34.81
N ARG A 788 7.31 -6.10 34.82
CA ARG A 788 6.58 -6.38 33.58
C ARG A 788 6.18 -5.11 32.83
N ILE A 789 5.82 -4.04 33.56
CA ILE A 789 5.53 -2.72 32.98
C ILE A 789 6.82 -2.14 32.37
N GLU A 790 7.97 -2.24 33.05
CA GLU A 790 9.28 -1.84 32.51
C GLU A 790 9.57 -2.53 31.17
N GLU A 791 9.45 -3.86 31.13
CA GLU A 791 9.65 -4.65 29.91
C GLU A 791 8.71 -4.22 28.77
N GLN A 792 7.47 -3.84 29.09
CA GLN A 792 6.52 -3.34 28.10
C GLN A 792 6.85 -1.91 27.65
N VAL A 793 7.22 -1.01 28.57
CA VAL A 793 7.59 0.38 28.25
C VAL A 793 8.80 0.43 27.33
N ILE A 794 9.77 -0.48 27.50
CA ILE A 794 10.90 -0.64 26.59
C ILE A 794 10.43 -1.01 25.17
N ARG A 795 9.39 -1.83 25.04
CA ARG A 795 8.87 -2.30 23.74
C ARG A 795 7.98 -1.28 23.03
N GLU A 796 7.10 -0.60 23.75
CA GLU A 796 6.03 0.21 23.17
C GLU A 796 6.22 1.71 23.29
N VAL A 797 7.29 2.17 23.94
CA VAL A 797 7.64 3.58 24.21
C VAL A 797 6.64 4.32 25.12
N VAL A 798 5.34 4.03 25.04
CA VAL A 798 4.28 4.59 25.90
C VAL A 798 3.33 3.46 26.32
N VAL A 799 3.17 3.29 27.64
CA VAL A 799 2.20 2.36 28.25
C VAL A 799 1.16 3.21 28.99
N ASP A 800 0.03 3.45 28.32
CA ASP A 800 -1.12 4.17 28.87
C ASP A 800 -2.18 3.18 29.41
N ARG A 801 -3.33 3.69 29.84
CA ARG A 801 -4.41 2.82 30.34
C ARG A 801 -4.86 1.77 29.31
N ALA A 802 -4.96 2.15 28.04
CA ALA A 802 -5.39 1.25 26.98
C ALA A 802 -4.39 0.10 26.79
N ALA A 803 -3.09 0.38 26.94
CA ALA A 803 -2.03 -0.63 26.91
C ALA A 803 -2.23 -1.78 27.90
N ILE A 804 -2.73 -1.47 29.10
CA ILE A 804 -2.92 -2.46 30.16
C ILE A 804 -4.15 -3.34 29.88
N ASP A 805 -5.09 -2.88 29.05
CA ASP A 805 -6.24 -3.67 28.61
C ASP A 805 -5.97 -4.51 27.34
N GLU A 806 -4.71 -4.52 26.88
CA GLU A 806 -4.20 -5.33 25.76
C GLU A 806 -3.27 -6.47 26.23
N GLU A 807 -2.96 -7.42 25.34
CA GLU A 807 -1.97 -8.46 25.64
C GLU A 807 -0.57 -7.84 25.81
N PRO A 808 0.23 -8.24 26.81
CA PRO A 808 0.09 -9.45 27.64
C PRO A 808 -0.70 -9.27 28.96
N PHE A 809 -1.19 -8.07 29.27
CA PHE A 809 -1.84 -7.77 30.55
C PHE A 809 -3.31 -8.20 30.59
N LYS A 810 -3.97 -8.23 29.43
CA LYS A 810 -5.34 -8.68 29.27
C LYS A 810 -5.57 -10.12 29.75
N ALA A 811 -4.67 -11.04 29.42
CA ALA A 811 -4.70 -12.43 29.90
C ALA A 811 -4.70 -12.53 31.44
N ASP A 812 -4.09 -11.55 32.11
CA ASP A 812 -4.01 -11.47 33.56
C ASP A 812 -5.13 -10.63 34.18
N GLY A 813 -6.14 -10.19 33.43
CA GLY A 813 -7.31 -9.45 33.95
C GLY A 813 -7.28 -7.93 33.76
N GLY A 814 -6.33 -7.43 32.95
CA GLY A 814 -6.30 -6.05 32.46
C GLY A 814 -6.19 -4.96 33.53
N PHE A 815 -6.53 -3.73 33.15
CA PHE A 815 -6.46 -2.57 34.02
C PHE A 815 -7.27 -2.72 35.31
N PRO A 816 -8.51 -3.27 35.32
CA PRO A 816 -9.29 -3.40 36.55
C PRO A 816 -8.59 -4.21 37.64
N ARG A 817 -7.94 -5.33 37.28
CA ARG A 817 -7.23 -6.17 38.23
C ARG A 817 -5.91 -5.54 38.67
N LEU A 818 -5.11 -5.03 37.73
CA LEU A 818 -3.84 -4.41 38.06
C LEU A 818 -4.05 -3.15 38.91
N ASN A 819 -5.06 -2.33 38.61
CA ASN A 819 -5.38 -1.17 39.41
C ASN A 819 -5.73 -1.55 40.86
N LYS A 820 -6.42 -2.67 41.07
CA LYS A 820 -6.67 -3.20 42.43
C LYS A 820 -5.38 -3.61 43.15
N ILE A 821 -4.43 -4.23 42.45
CA ILE A 821 -3.10 -4.59 43.00
C ILE A 821 -2.31 -3.35 43.44
N PHE A 822 -2.47 -2.24 42.72
CA PHE A 822 -1.87 -0.95 43.03
C PHE A 822 -2.75 -0.04 43.89
N GLY A 823 -3.80 -0.57 44.52
CA GLY A 823 -4.65 0.19 45.46
C GLY A 823 -5.42 1.35 44.82
N GLY A 824 -5.79 1.24 43.55
CA GLY A 824 -6.50 2.26 42.80
C GLY A 824 -5.60 3.36 42.19
N GLN A 825 -4.28 3.24 42.31
CA GLN A 825 -3.32 4.27 41.91
C GLN A 825 -2.55 3.94 40.63
N LEU A 826 -2.94 2.92 39.86
CA LEU A 826 -2.17 2.51 38.68
C LEU A 826 -2.01 3.62 37.65
N GLU A 827 -3.06 4.40 37.40
CA GLU A 827 -3.03 5.51 36.45
C GLU A 827 -2.01 6.59 36.84
N LEU A 828 -1.96 6.94 38.13
CA LEU A 828 -0.97 7.86 38.67
C LEU A 828 0.46 7.30 38.53
N ILE A 829 0.66 6.01 38.78
CA ILE A 829 1.98 5.37 38.64
C ILE A 829 2.45 5.40 37.18
N LEU A 830 1.56 5.14 36.22
CA LEU A 830 1.90 5.22 34.80
C LEU A 830 2.30 6.65 34.40
N SER A 831 1.60 7.66 34.91
CA SER A 831 2.00 9.06 34.73
C SER A 831 3.35 9.38 35.38
N ASP A 832 3.60 8.90 36.60
CA ASP A 832 4.88 9.09 37.30
C ASP A 832 6.05 8.42 36.57
N ILE A 833 5.83 7.25 35.97
CA ILE A 833 6.83 6.58 35.11
C ILE A 833 7.16 7.46 33.91
N ASN A 834 6.14 7.98 33.23
CA ASN A 834 6.32 8.84 32.06
C ASN A 834 7.06 10.16 32.42
N ASP A 835 6.82 10.67 33.61
CA ASP A 835 7.59 11.78 34.17
C ASP A 835 9.07 11.49 34.36
N GLU A 836 9.36 10.40 35.05
CA GLU A 836 10.74 10.03 35.38
C GLU A 836 11.56 9.71 34.13
N LEU A 837 10.93 9.25 33.04
CA LEU A 837 11.57 9.02 31.74
C LEU A 837 12.16 10.31 31.14
N TRP A 838 11.50 11.45 31.33
CA TRP A 838 11.86 12.71 30.66
C TRP A 838 12.38 13.80 31.59
N LYS A 839 12.49 13.53 32.90
CA LYS A 839 13.23 14.40 33.83
C LYS A 839 14.69 14.53 33.36
N ARG A 840 15.18 15.78 33.28
CA ARG A 840 16.57 16.08 32.93
C ARG A 840 17.50 15.21 33.77
N VAL A 841 18.33 14.42 33.10
CA VAL A 841 19.49 13.81 33.74
C VAL A 841 20.40 14.99 34.08
N ALA A 842 20.59 15.24 35.38
CA ALA A 842 21.43 16.32 35.87
C ALA A 842 22.90 16.09 35.50
#